data_AF-A0A3M1MI32-F1
#
_entry.id   AF-A0A3M1MI32-F1
#
_cell.length_a   1.000
_cell.length_b   1.000
_cell.length_c   1.000
_cell.angle_alpha   90.00
_cell.angle_beta   90.00
_cell.angle_gamma   90.00
#
_symmetry.space_group_name_H-M   'P 1'
#
loop_
_entity.id
_entity.type
_entity.pdbx_description
1 polymer ?
#
loop_
_entity_poly.entity_id
_entity_poly.type
_entity_poly.pdbx_seq_one_letter_code
_entity_poly.pdbx_strand_id
1 'polypeptide(L)'
;MEPFTIHCTTCQSRIRVKNPNMIGQVAQCPKCNSMILIQPEPKVTIEPTGVPAADSSALTKEGIVTNLPLDQTGADTSGPAADPQLAPPDSHDSGPAEPTSAQPQWSPSSDQPLVPDQWSNPKTAATRMYLLVGFVGLASTVVAVLLFVAFLSSQEKRPMQPTERQALAAGDDVDPRLSDDVPPADGGPLDGIDTTDAADGGTAGVDEAASTVADAEDAAPNGSAAGTEDPATADLPPDVPADTTAPVRDGANAVTRGGDGASTAEGDASNLPSELPPELVGDAPGAADPIAAAKQALPNERLREFAPMLDWRVQPTLPDVNVDLGPPPLTAEDLGIADQPSDRAVSDVDWQRQSQVVITGVILGDALPLAHGINLWTHLSGVPTVVDFDRYRAANMDLHRRMAPIKLTNMTVAEAARQIAAALGLEAIAKENRYLVFQPPSAMIQQASPESIAVDDLVQDESKASLIAALESAFPGTTDGWEIRQGALHRVQPLVDDLTWFSACRLLETWRVVEGRPRRLDSIAPANLDARLPRVDELQGLDFEVQELTAEPRPVGQLVSLVCGQAGIDCWIGWPDTMATGLGPSTTQAIVTFRRPLRNILREVVSHYDLVCAVLDDRSVWLTSPRAYRASPQWFVLPLGGRTAEQIQLELALLTPVDDEGVRRIDVVLPPGNSVAWVRCCYATVEFP
;
A
#
# COMPACT_ATOMS: atom_id res chain seq x y z
N MET A 1 -49.57 38.63 5.62
CA MET A 1 -48.19 38.31 6.04
C MET A 1 -47.53 37.52 4.93
N GLU A 2 -46.28 37.83 4.61
CA GLU A 2 -45.50 37.08 3.62
C GLU A 2 -45.11 35.70 4.19
N PRO A 3 -45.11 34.64 3.36
CA PRO A 3 -44.65 33.32 3.79
C PRO A 3 -43.17 33.39 4.17
N PHE A 4 -42.80 32.83 5.32
CA PHE A 4 -41.41 32.76 5.78
C PHE A 4 -40.89 31.32 5.72
N THR A 5 -39.57 31.16 5.76
CA THR A 5 -38.91 29.85 5.76
C THR A 5 -38.27 29.55 7.10
N ILE A 6 -38.29 28.28 7.50
CA ILE A 6 -37.59 27.75 8.68
C ILE A 6 -36.77 26.53 8.26
N HIS A 7 -35.80 26.14 9.09
CA HIS A 7 -35.01 24.93 8.89
C HIS A 7 -35.42 23.84 9.88
N CYS A 8 -35.59 22.61 9.39
CA CYS A 8 -35.79 21.46 10.27
C CYS A 8 -34.51 21.18 11.05
N THR A 9 -34.54 21.21 12.38
CA THR A 9 -33.36 20.95 13.21
C THR A 9 -32.78 19.54 13.07
N THR A 10 -33.56 18.58 12.56
CA THR A 10 -33.13 17.18 12.40
C THR A 10 -32.52 16.89 11.03
N CYS A 11 -33.12 17.39 9.94
CA CYS A 11 -32.65 17.07 8.58
C CYS A 11 -32.24 18.30 7.76
N GLN A 12 -32.21 19.47 8.39
CA GLN A 12 -31.85 20.78 7.81
C GLN A 12 -32.69 21.23 6.60
N SER A 13 -33.75 20.49 6.27
CA SER A 13 -34.61 20.83 5.13
C SER A 13 -35.27 22.20 5.32
N ARG A 14 -35.22 23.04 4.30
CA ARG A 14 -35.90 24.33 4.24
C ARG A 14 -37.41 24.13 4.08
N ILE A 15 -38.20 24.59 5.04
CA ILE A 15 -39.66 24.45 5.07
C ILE A 15 -40.29 25.83 4.91
N ARG A 16 -41.19 25.99 3.94
CA ARG A 16 -41.91 27.24 3.69
C ARG A 16 -43.25 27.25 4.43
N VAL A 17 -43.38 28.13 5.43
CA VAL A 17 -44.58 28.27 6.25
C VAL A 17 -45.51 29.31 5.62
N LYS A 18 -46.64 28.84 5.06
CA LYS A 18 -47.64 29.71 4.40
C LYS A 18 -48.63 30.36 5.37
N ASN A 19 -48.91 29.71 6.51
CA ASN A 19 -49.90 30.18 7.47
C ASN A 19 -49.22 30.74 8.73
N PRO A 20 -49.35 32.04 9.04
CA PRO A 20 -48.69 32.64 10.21
C PRO A 20 -49.22 32.11 11.55
N ASN A 21 -50.43 31.52 11.59
CA ASN A 21 -50.97 30.91 12.80
C ASN A 21 -50.21 29.64 13.23
N MET A 22 -49.28 29.16 12.40
CA MET A 22 -48.39 28.05 12.73
C MET A 22 -47.23 28.47 13.64
N ILE A 23 -46.97 29.77 13.81
CA ILE A 23 -45.93 30.25 14.73
C ILE A 23 -46.27 29.82 16.16
N GLY A 24 -45.33 29.13 16.81
CA GLY A 24 -45.51 28.55 18.15
C GLY A 24 -46.15 27.16 18.16
N GLN A 25 -46.53 26.60 17.01
CA GLN A 25 -47.04 25.23 16.91
C GLN A 25 -45.93 24.23 16.60
N VAL A 26 -46.09 23.00 17.10
CA VAL A 26 -45.23 21.86 16.74
C VAL A 26 -45.84 21.17 15.52
N ALA A 27 -45.08 21.10 14.43
CA ALA A 27 -45.49 20.44 13.19
C ALA A 27 -44.51 19.33 12.82
N GLN A 28 -44.96 18.35 12.06
CA GLN A 28 -44.08 17.32 11.51
C GLN A 28 -43.36 17.86 10.27
N CYS A 29 -42.05 17.68 10.22
CA CYS A 29 -41.25 17.94 9.03
C CYS A 29 -41.67 16.96 7.92
N PRO A 30 -42.08 17.43 6.72
CA PRO A 30 -42.53 16.54 5.65
C PRO A 30 -41.42 15.67 5.05
N LYS A 31 -40.14 15.98 5.32
CA LYS A 31 -38.99 15.23 4.78
C LYS A 31 -38.55 14.08 5.68
N CYS A 32 -38.53 14.27 7.00
CA CYS A 32 -38.02 13.28 7.96
C CYS A 32 -39.02 12.87 9.05
N ASN A 33 -40.25 13.41 9.03
CA ASN A 33 -41.29 13.22 10.05
C ASN A 33 -40.88 13.62 11.49
N SER A 34 -39.77 14.35 11.66
CA SER A 34 -39.38 14.89 12.97
C SER A 34 -40.32 16.01 13.41
N MET A 35 -40.57 16.10 14.71
CA MET A 35 -41.39 17.14 15.34
C MET A 35 -40.55 18.42 15.49
N ILE A 36 -40.95 19.50 14.83
CA ILE A 36 -40.26 20.80 14.85
C ILE A 36 -41.18 21.89 15.40
N LEU A 37 -40.61 22.79 16.22
CA LEU A 37 -41.31 23.98 16.68
C LEU A 37 -41.11 25.11 15.65
N ILE A 38 -42.21 25.68 15.16
CA ILE A 38 -42.16 26.76 14.18
C ILE A 38 -41.94 28.09 14.94
N GLN A 39 -40.68 28.54 15.00
CA GLN A 39 -40.32 29.87 15.50
C GLN A 39 -39.85 30.76 14.35
N PRO A 40 -40.31 32.02 14.26
CA PRO A 40 -39.79 32.98 13.30
C PRO A 40 -38.34 33.32 13.70
N GLU A 41 -37.44 33.38 12.72
CA GLU A 41 -36.07 33.84 12.95
C GLU A 41 -36.11 35.26 13.53
N PRO A 42 -35.31 35.55 14.57
CA PRO A 42 -35.24 36.90 15.12
C PRO A 42 -34.80 37.84 14.00
N LYS A 43 -35.64 38.82 13.65
CA LYS A 43 -35.24 39.89 12.73
C LYS A 43 -34.04 40.59 13.35
N VAL A 44 -32.85 40.28 12.83
CA VAL A 44 -31.63 41.02 13.13
C VAL A 44 -31.89 42.43 12.62
N THR A 45 -32.24 43.32 13.53
CA THR A 45 -32.42 44.74 13.23
C THR A 45 -31.02 45.30 13.12
N ILE A 46 -30.51 45.36 11.89
CA ILE A 46 -29.26 46.05 11.59
C ILE A 46 -29.57 47.53 11.75
N GLU A 47 -29.27 48.09 12.92
CA GLU A 47 -29.25 49.54 13.10
C GLU A 47 -28.17 50.10 12.16
N PRO A 48 -28.52 51.04 11.28
CA PRO A 48 -27.55 51.64 10.36
C PRO A 48 -26.61 52.54 11.17
N THR A 49 -25.41 52.03 11.45
CA THR A 49 -24.30 52.85 11.95
C THR A 49 -23.99 53.90 10.88
N GLY A 50 -24.24 55.17 11.23
CA GLY A 50 -24.05 56.31 10.35
C GLY A 50 -22.60 56.44 9.88
N VAL A 51 -22.42 56.40 8.55
CA VAL A 51 -21.21 56.83 7.86
C VAL A 51 -21.62 57.96 6.91
N PRO A 52 -20.91 59.11 6.91
CA PRO A 52 -21.34 60.28 6.16
C PRO A 52 -21.17 60.10 4.65
N ALA A 53 -22.02 60.84 3.93
CA ALA A 53 -22.21 60.87 2.49
C ALA A 53 -20.92 60.88 1.65
N ALA A 54 -20.87 59.99 0.66
CA ALA A 54 -20.06 60.15 -0.54
C ALA A 54 -20.96 59.94 -1.76
N ASP A 55 -20.94 60.93 -2.64
CA ASP A 55 -21.86 61.12 -3.76
C ASP A 55 -21.83 59.99 -4.80
N SER A 56 -23.02 59.74 -5.35
CA SER A 56 -23.26 58.86 -6.47
C SER A 56 -22.68 59.43 -7.76
N SER A 57 -22.07 58.57 -8.58
CA SER A 57 -22.00 58.75 -10.03
C SER A 57 -22.15 57.39 -10.68
N ALA A 58 -23.33 57.18 -11.26
CA ALA A 58 -23.61 56.08 -12.17
C ALA A 58 -22.71 56.17 -13.41
N LEU A 59 -22.22 55.04 -13.91
CA LEU A 59 -21.81 54.95 -15.31
C LEU A 59 -22.15 53.58 -15.90
N THR A 60 -22.80 53.67 -17.05
CA THR A 60 -23.32 52.62 -17.90
C THR A 60 -22.23 51.91 -18.70
N LYS A 61 -22.49 50.62 -18.89
CA LYS A 61 -22.05 49.71 -19.95
C LYS A 61 -21.84 50.40 -21.31
N GLU A 62 -20.62 50.33 -21.87
CA GLU A 62 -20.30 50.26 -23.32
C GLU A 62 -18.78 50.32 -23.57
N GLY A 63 -18.29 49.52 -24.52
CA GLY A 63 -17.06 49.83 -25.27
C GLY A 63 -15.79 49.04 -24.95
N ILE A 64 -15.70 47.79 -25.41
CA ILE A 64 -14.42 47.11 -25.67
C ILE A 64 -13.83 47.74 -26.94
N VAL A 65 -12.69 48.43 -26.81
CA VAL A 65 -11.82 48.77 -27.95
C VAL A 65 -10.36 48.53 -27.56
N THR A 66 -9.78 47.61 -28.31
CA THR A 66 -8.38 47.32 -28.62
C THR A 66 -7.47 48.56 -28.66
N ASN A 67 -6.26 48.47 -28.10
CA ASN A 67 -5.00 48.77 -28.81
C ASN A 67 -3.77 48.58 -27.92
N LEU A 68 -2.89 47.67 -28.38
CA LEU A 68 -1.45 47.65 -28.11
C LEU A 68 -0.81 48.99 -28.52
N PRO A 69 0.37 49.29 -27.96
CA PRO A 69 1.53 49.33 -28.85
C PRO A 69 2.80 48.69 -28.27
N LEU A 70 3.45 47.88 -29.13
CA LEU A 70 4.90 47.71 -29.22
C LEU A 70 5.58 49.11 -29.27
N ASP A 71 6.76 49.29 -28.69
CA ASP A 71 8.05 48.98 -29.34
C ASP A 71 9.24 49.69 -28.65
N GLN A 72 10.44 49.13 -28.89
CA GLN A 72 11.78 49.74 -28.82
C GLN A 72 12.54 49.74 -27.47
N THR A 73 13.56 48.89 -27.26
CA THR A 73 14.91 48.68 -27.88
C THR A 73 16.05 49.51 -27.26
N GLY A 74 17.17 48.84 -26.98
CA GLY A 74 18.50 49.40 -26.65
C GLY A 74 19.10 48.78 -25.38
N ALA A 75 19.81 47.64 -25.44
CA ALA A 75 21.19 47.41 -25.89
C ALA A 75 22.29 47.95 -24.95
N ASP A 76 22.95 46.98 -24.28
CA ASP A 76 24.37 46.87 -23.88
C ASP A 76 25.12 48.05 -23.24
N THR A 77 25.60 47.87 -22.00
CA THR A 77 27.03 48.12 -21.65
C THR A 77 27.44 47.33 -20.39
N SER A 78 28.66 46.80 -20.42
CA SER A 78 29.28 45.86 -19.48
C SER A 78 30.02 46.53 -18.30
N GLY A 79 29.82 46.03 -17.06
CA GLY A 79 30.73 45.95 -15.88
C GLY A 79 31.54 47.17 -15.38
N PRO A 80 32.42 47.02 -14.35
CA PRO A 80 32.33 46.23 -13.12
C PRO A 80 32.76 47.00 -11.84
N ALA A 81 32.67 46.32 -10.68
CA ALA A 81 33.49 46.47 -9.46
C ALA A 81 33.17 47.53 -8.36
N ALA A 82 33.38 47.04 -7.13
CA ALA A 82 33.80 47.70 -5.89
C ALA A 82 32.75 48.05 -4.81
N ASP A 83 32.90 47.32 -3.69
CA ASP A 83 32.61 47.63 -2.27
C ASP A 83 32.72 49.12 -1.88
N PRO A 84 32.03 49.60 -0.82
CA PRO A 84 32.47 49.27 0.55
C PRO A 84 31.39 49.22 1.66
N GLN A 85 31.57 48.25 2.57
CA GLN A 85 31.76 48.41 4.02
C GLN A 85 31.13 49.64 4.72
N LEU A 86 30.21 49.39 5.67
CA LEU A 86 29.93 50.28 6.82
C LEU A 86 29.35 49.47 8.00
N ALA A 87 30.10 49.45 9.10
CA ALA A 87 29.61 49.22 10.47
C ALA A 87 29.64 50.58 11.22
N PRO A 88 29.36 50.62 12.53
CA PRO A 88 28.11 50.47 13.30
C PRO A 88 27.63 51.89 13.79
N PRO A 89 26.70 52.15 14.77
CA PRO A 89 26.82 51.77 16.20
C PRO A 89 25.51 51.62 17.05
N ASP A 90 25.68 51.06 18.25
CA ASP A 90 25.15 51.43 19.59
C ASP A 90 23.66 51.76 19.88
N SER A 91 23.11 50.90 20.75
CA SER A 91 22.35 51.14 22.00
C SER A 91 21.57 52.45 22.25
N HIS A 92 20.25 52.32 22.39
CA HIS A 92 19.34 53.07 23.28
C HIS A 92 18.13 52.13 23.56
N ASP A 93 17.92 51.58 24.75
CA ASP A 93 17.34 52.17 25.97
C ASP A 93 16.12 53.07 25.74
N SER A 94 14.91 52.50 25.90
CA SER A 94 13.71 53.08 26.54
C SER A 94 12.47 52.23 26.24
N GLY A 95 11.84 51.68 27.28
CA GLY A 95 10.54 51.02 27.19
C GLY A 95 9.37 51.97 26.89
N PRO A 96 8.16 51.43 26.66
CA PRO A 96 7.08 51.77 27.58
C PRO A 96 6.07 50.65 27.87
N ALA A 97 5.69 50.58 29.16
CA ALA A 97 4.37 50.29 29.73
C ALA A 97 3.47 49.21 29.06
N GLU A 98 3.45 48.04 29.68
CA GLU A 98 2.34 47.08 29.61
C GLU A 98 1.06 47.66 30.27
N PRO A 99 -0.10 47.69 29.57
CA PRO A 99 -1.37 47.88 30.23
C PRO A 99 -1.82 46.57 30.91
N THR A 100 -1.95 46.64 32.23
CA THR A 100 -2.63 45.66 33.08
C THR A 100 -4.04 45.39 32.55
N SER A 101 -4.22 44.24 31.89
CA SER A 101 -5.55 43.74 31.52
C SER A 101 -6.10 42.92 32.67
N ALA A 102 -7.06 43.50 33.40
CA ALA A 102 -7.81 42.82 34.44
C ALA A 102 -8.64 41.68 33.84
N GLN A 103 -8.29 40.44 34.19
CA GLN A 103 -9.15 39.28 33.91
C GLN A 103 -10.33 39.26 34.88
N PRO A 104 -11.58 39.11 34.42
CA PRO A 104 -12.71 38.86 35.30
C PRO A 104 -12.58 37.44 35.89
N GLN A 105 -12.45 37.42 37.21
CA GLN A 105 -12.42 36.23 38.05
C GLN A 105 -13.77 35.49 37.95
N TRP A 106 -13.83 34.41 37.17
CA TRP A 106 -14.97 33.50 37.10
C TRP A 106 -14.94 32.58 38.32
N SER A 107 -15.83 32.82 39.27
CA SER A 107 -16.13 31.91 40.37
C SER A 107 -17.02 30.77 39.86
N PRO A 108 -16.63 29.49 40.01
CA PRO A 108 -17.49 28.37 39.64
C PRO A 108 -18.65 28.29 40.64
N SER A 109 -19.80 28.79 40.22
CA SER A 109 -21.07 28.55 40.91
C SER A 109 -21.47 27.11 40.64
N SER A 110 -21.74 26.37 41.71
CA SER A 110 -22.23 24.99 41.68
C SER A 110 -23.52 24.87 40.86
N ASP A 111 -23.40 24.31 39.65
CA ASP A 111 -24.55 23.86 38.87
C ASP A 111 -25.17 22.61 39.51
N GLN A 112 -26.35 22.79 40.09
CA GLN A 112 -27.28 21.71 40.30
C GLN A 112 -27.82 21.25 38.94
N PRO A 113 -27.85 19.94 38.64
CA PRO A 113 -28.49 19.46 37.42
C PRO A 113 -30.01 19.68 37.52
N LEU A 114 -30.51 20.63 36.72
CA LEU A 114 -31.92 20.81 36.39
C LEU A 114 -32.39 19.63 35.53
N VAL A 115 -32.61 18.47 36.15
CA VAL A 115 -33.45 17.41 35.57
C VAL A 115 -34.77 17.41 36.34
N PRO A 116 -35.91 17.75 35.72
CA PRO A 116 -37.19 17.67 36.39
C PRO A 116 -37.56 16.21 36.65
N ASP A 117 -37.52 15.78 37.91
CA ASP A 117 -37.87 14.43 38.38
C ASP A 117 -39.35 14.02 38.17
N GLN A 118 -40.18 14.85 37.53
CA GLN A 118 -41.64 14.68 37.53
C GLN A 118 -42.26 14.27 36.18
N TRP A 119 -41.46 13.79 35.22
CA TRP A 119 -41.96 13.32 33.91
C TRP A 119 -42.22 11.82 33.80
N SER A 120 -42.32 11.09 34.92
CA SER A 120 -42.79 9.70 34.89
C SER A 120 -44.18 9.59 35.51
N ASN A 121 -45.19 9.34 34.67
CA ASN A 121 -46.53 9.00 35.14
C ASN A 121 -46.42 7.68 35.94
N PRO A 122 -46.85 7.62 37.22
CA PRO A 122 -46.61 6.47 38.11
C PRO A 122 -47.21 5.16 37.57
N LYS A 123 -48.21 5.25 36.69
CA LYS A 123 -48.80 4.09 36.02
C LYS A 123 -47.84 3.47 34.98
N THR A 124 -47.04 4.27 34.29
CA THR A 124 -46.05 3.79 33.30
C THR A 124 -44.77 3.25 33.93
N ALA A 125 -44.39 3.72 35.13
CA ALA A 125 -43.23 3.19 35.85
C ALA A 125 -43.43 1.73 36.27
N ALA A 126 -44.63 1.40 36.77
CA ALA A 126 -44.97 0.02 37.14
C ALA A 126 -44.94 -0.92 35.92
N THR A 127 -45.49 -0.51 34.77
CA THR A 127 -45.50 -1.34 33.55
C THR A 127 -44.10 -1.56 33.00
N ARG A 128 -43.22 -0.56 33.05
CA ARG A 128 -41.81 -0.69 32.65
C ARG A 128 -41.05 -1.66 33.55
N MET A 129 -41.31 -1.63 34.86
CA MET A 129 -40.70 -2.58 35.81
C MET A 129 -41.14 -4.02 35.52
N TYR A 130 -42.44 -4.26 35.25
CA TYR A 130 -42.92 -5.60 34.89
C TYR A 130 -42.38 -6.09 33.55
N LEU A 131 -42.22 -5.22 32.56
CA LEU A 131 -41.61 -5.58 31.27
C LEU A 131 -40.12 -5.91 31.40
N LEU A 132 -39.36 -5.13 32.19
CA LEU A 132 -37.93 -5.40 32.44
C LEU A 132 -37.74 -6.74 33.16
N VAL A 133 -38.52 -7.00 34.20
CA VAL A 133 -38.47 -8.29 34.92
C VAL A 133 -38.87 -9.45 34.01
N GLY A 134 -39.90 -9.27 33.17
CA GLY A 134 -40.31 -10.26 32.18
C GLY A 134 -39.24 -10.55 31.14
N PHE A 135 -38.56 -9.52 30.62
CA PHE A 135 -37.53 -9.68 29.60
C PHE A 135 -36.26 -10.34 30.14
N VAL A 136 -35.84 -9.96 31.36
CA VAL A 136 -34.70 -10.60 32.04
C VAL A 136 -35.00 -12.06 32.36
N GLY A 137 -36.22 -12.37 32.81
CA GLY A 137 -36.65 -13.75 33.03
C GLY A 137 -36.63 -14.59 31.75
N LEU A 138 -37.17 -14.06 30.65
CA LEU A 138 -37.21 -14.77 29.38
C LEU A 138 -35.80 -14.97 28.79
N ALA A 139 -34.95 -13.94 28.83
CA ALA A 139 -33.56 -14.03 28.39
C ALA A 139 -32.76 -15.07 29.19
N SER A 140 -32.92 -15.09 30.52
CA SER A 140 -32.29 -16.10 31.39
C SER A 140 -32.73 -17.52 31.02
N THR A 141 -34.02 -17.71 30.72
CA THR A 141 -34.57 -19.03 30.35
C THR A 141 -33.99 -19.50 29.02
N VAL A 142 -33.88 -18.60 28.02
CA VAL A 142 -33.28 -18.93 26.71
C VAL A 142 -31.81 -19.31 26.85
N VAL A 143 -31.03 -18.56 27.65
CA VAL A 143 -29.62 -18.89 27.90
C VAL A 143 -29.46 -20.24 28.61
N ALA A 144 -30.32 -20.54 29.59
CA ALA A 144 -30.30 -21.83 30.27
C ALA A 144 -30.60 -23.01 29.33
N VAL A 145 -31.57 -22.85 28.41
CA VAL A 145 -31.88 -23.86 27.39
C VAL A 145 -30.71 -24.05 26.42
N LEU A 146 -30.08 -22.97 25.96
CA LEU A 146 -28.92 -23.07 25.06
C LEU A 146 -27.73 -23.76 25.74
N LEU A 147 -27.44 -23.44 27.00
CA LEU A 147 -26.39 -24.12 27.78
C LEU A 147 -26.71 -25.60 28.00
N PHE A 148 -27.97 -25.95 28.23
CA PHE A 148 -28.39 -27.34 28.40
C PHE A 148 -28.25 -28.15 27.11
N VAL A 149 -28.61 -27.57 25.95
CA VAL A 149 -28.40 -28.22 24.64
C VAL A 149 -26.91 -28.39 24.35
N ALA A 150 -26.08 -27.38 24.62
CA ALA A 150 -24.63 -27.48 24.48
C ALA A 150 -24.05 -28.60 25.37
N PHE A 151 -24.53 -28.73 26.62
CA PHE A 151 -24.13 -29.79 27.53
C PHE A 151 -24.50 -31.19 27.01
N LEU A 152 -25.72 -31.39 26.51
CA LEU A 152 -26.13 -32.67 25.91
C LEU A 152 -25.27 -33.03 24.70
N SER A 153 -24.95 -32.06 23.84
CA SER A 153 -24.10 -32.28 22.67
C SER A 153 -22.64 -32.64 23.01
N SER A 154 -22.16 -32.24 24.19
CA SER A 154 -20.80 -32.57 24.66
C SER A 154 -20.70 -34.00 25.20
N GLN A 155 -21.80 -34.54 25.73
CA GLN A 155 -21.87 -35.93 26.20
C GLN A 155 -21.78 -36.93 25.04
N GLU A 156 -22.34 -36.60 23.87
CA GLU A 156 -22.28 -37.47 22.68
C GLU A 156 -20.87 -37.55 22.04
N LYS A 157 -19.97 -36.60 22.35
CA LYS A 157 -18.62 -36.51 21.77
C LYS A 157 -17.52 -37.02 22.69
N ARG A 158 -17.78 -37.99 23.56
CA ARG A 158 -16.69 -38.73 24.23
C ARG A 158 -16.24 -39.88 23.33
N PRO A 159 -15.11 -39.75 22.59
CA PRO A 159 -14.54 -40.89 21.90
C PRO A 159 -14.21 -41.97 22.93
N MET A 160 -14.75 -43.17 22.74
CA MET A 160 -14.35 -44.36 23.49
C MET A 160 -12.84 -44.53 23.34
N GLN A 161 -12.10 -44.36 24.44
CA GLN A 161 -10.69 -44.74 24.48
C GLN A 161 -10.59 -46.25 24.18
N PRO A 162 -9.74 -46.66 23.22
CA PRO A 162 -9.51 -48.06 22.96
C PRO A 162 -8.88 -48.68 24.19
N THR A 163 -9.56 -49.68 24.73
CA THR A 163 -9.11 -50.49 25.85
C THR A 163 -7.86 -51.25 25.43
N GLU A 164 -6.72 -50.86 26.01
CA GLU A 164 -5.45 -51.58 25.92
C GLU A 164 -5.57 -52.90 26.68
N ARG A 165 -5.72 -54.01 25.95
CA ARG A 165 -5.56 -55.39 26.46
C ARG A 165 -5.18 -56.37 25.33
N GLN A 166 -4.18 -57.21 25.65
CA GLN A 166 -3.59 -58.36 24.93
C GLN A 166 -2.45 -57.99 23.96
N ALA A 167 -1.16 -58.27 24.21
CA ALA A 167 -0.45 -59.38 24.86
C ALA A 167 -0.60 -60.76 24.16
N LEU A 168 0.56 -61.30 23.76
CA LEU A 168 0.92 -62.66 23.30
C LEU A 168 0.65 -63.06 21.84
N ALA A 169 1.71 -63.13 21.01
CA ALA A 169 2.26 -64.40 20.47
C ALA A 169 3.51 -64.18 19.57
N ALA A 170 4.58 -64.95 19.87
CA ALA A 170 5.74 -65.38 19.05
C ALA A 170 6.71 -64.29 18.52
N GLY A 171 8.04 -64.29 18.73
CA GLY A 171 9.00 -65.33 19.14
C GLY A 171 10.04 -65.53 18.04
N ASP A 172 11.30 -65.13 18.24
CA ASP A 172 12.51 -65.95 18.02
C ASP A 172 13.83 -65.17 18.18
N ASP A 173 14.71 -65.77 18.99
CA ASP A 173 16.18 -65.85 18.97
C ASP A 173 17.06 -64.61 18.74
N VAL A 174 17.88 -64.26 19.75
CA VAL A 174 19.36 -64.40 19.73
C VAL A 174 19.94 -64.34 21.16
N ASP A 175 20.88 -65.25 21.39
CA ASP A 175 21.64 -65.72 22.56
C ASP A 175 22.47 -64.65 23.34
N PRO A 176 22.68 -64.79 24.67
CA PRO A 176 23.55 -63.94 25.48
C PRO A 176 24.87 -64.64 25.84
N ARG A 177 26.02 -63.95 25.80
CA ARG A 177 27.20 -64.25 26.67
C ARG A 177 28.38 -63.29 26.50
N LEU A 178 29.06 -63.07 27.64
CA LEU A 178 30.42 -62.52 27.88
C LEU A 178 30.52 -60.99 27.73
N SER A 179 31.10 -60.22 28.65
CA SER A 179 31.81 -60.46 29.92
C SER A 179 32.20 -59.09 30.49
N ASP A 180 32.29 -58.98 31.83
CA ASP A 180 33.39 -58.35 32.60
C ASP A 180 33.70 -56.84 32.33
N ASP A 181 33.92 -55.93 33.28
CA ASP A 181 34.16 -55.99 34.72
C ASP A 181 34.44 -54.55 35.24
N VAL A 182 34.51 -54.42 36.57
CA VAL A 182 35.21 -53.38 37.40
C VAL A 182 34.41 -52.17 37.95
N PRO A 183 34.62 -51.83 39.25
CA PRO A 183 33.56 -51.46 40.20
C PRO A 183 33.68 -50.01 40.77
N PRO A 184 32.74 -49.57 41.66
CA PRO A 184 32.78 -48.27 42.30
C PRO A 184 33.47 -48.30 43.68
N ALA A 185 34.07 -47.19 44.08
CA ALA A 185 34.55 -46.98 45.45
C ALA A 185 34.07 -45.61 46.00
N ASP A 186 33.22 -45.75 47.01
CA ASP A 186 32.90 -44.91 48.17
C ASP A 186 33.67 -43.61 48.46
N GLY A 187 32.91 -42.66 49.04
CA GLY A 187 33.42 -41.78 50.10
C GLY A 187 32.78 -40.39 50.14
N GLY A 188 31.77 -40.18 51.01
CA GLY A 188 31.13 -38.88 51.31
C GLY A 188 32.01 -37.91 52.13
N PRO A 189 31.47 -37.01 53.00
CA PRO A 189 30.08 -36.78 53.36
C PRO A 189 29.63 -35.28 53.46
N LEU A 190 28.31 -35.16 53.63
CA LEU A 190 27.46 -34.14 54.28
C LEU A 190 28.12 -32.99 55.08
N ASP A 191 27.62 -31.77 54.83
CA ASP A 191 27.10 -30.76 55.80
C ASP A 191 26.62 -29.56 54.94
N GLY A 192 25.46 -28.92 55.07
CA GLY A 192 24.53 -28.83 56.18
C GLY A 192 24.40 -27.36 56.61
N ILE A 193 23.29 -26.69 56.20
CA ILE A 193 22.67 -25.51 56.85
C ILE A 193 23.47 -24.20 56.61
N ASP A 194 22.91 -23.06 56.14
CA ASP A 194 21.94 -22.24 56.86
C ASP A 194 21.27 -21.18 55.98
N THR A 195 20.03 -20.87 56.34
CA THR A 195 19.18 -19.76 55.89
C THR A 195 19.32 -18.58 56.84
N THR A 196 19.27 -17.33 56.35
CA THR A 196 18.58 -16.13 56.93
C THR A 196 19.08 -14.87 56.21
N ASP A 197 18.19 -14.10 55.59
CA ASP A 197 17.49 -12.91 56.12
C ASP A 197 18.42 -11.74 56.51
N ALA A 198 18.24 -10.61 55.80
CA ALA A 198 17.83 -9.32 56.36
C ALA A 198 18.44 -8.10 55.64
N ALA A 199 17.52 -7.23 55.18
CA ALA A 199 17.46 -5.80 55.43
C ALA A 199 18.62 -4.85 55.03
N ASP A 200 18.25 -3.96 54.10
CA ASP A 200 18.20 -2.50 54.30
C ASP A 200 19.50 -1.67 54.25
N GLY A 201 19.39 -0.50 53.61
CA GLY A 201 20.31 0.63 53.81
C GLY A 201 21.07 1.16 52.59
N GLY A 202 20.58 2.28 52.04
CA GLY A 202 21.39 3.51 52.07
C GLY A 202 22.12 3.98 50.79
N THR A 203 21.51 5.00 50.16
CA THR A 203 22.09 6.32 49.83
C THR A 203 23.27 6.51 48.87
N ALA A 204 23.03 7.47 47.94
CA ALA A 204 23.95 8.44 47.30
C ALA A 204 25.07 7.88 46.40
N GLY A 205 25.26 8.27 45.13
CA GLY A 205 25.05 9.55 44.48
C GLY A 205 26.41 10.23 44.30
N VAL A 206 27.00 10.22 43.09
CA VAL A 206 27.99 11.22 42.61
C VAL A 206 27.99 11.29 41.07
N ASP A 207 27.67 12.50 40.61
CA ASP A 207 27.99 13.27 39.40
C ASP A 207 29.29 12.93 38.63
N GLU A 208 29.28 12.94 37.29
CA GLU A 208 29.51 14.09 36.37
C GLU A 208 30.99 14.37 36.10
N ALA A 209 31.40 14.31 34.82
CA ALA A 209 32.24 15.34 34.19
C ALA A 209 32.42 15.06 32.69
N ALA A 210 32.08 16.09 31.92
CA ALA A 210 32.29 16.23 30.49
C ALA A 210 33.77 16.30 30.08
N SER A 211 34.06 16.03 28.80
CA SER A 211 35.23 16.60 28.15
C SER A 211 34.99 16.94 26.69
N THR A 212 35.54 18.10 26.36
CA THR A 212 35.36 19.01 25.23
C THR A 212 36.12 18.59 23.96
N VAL A 213 35.59 19.06 22.83
CA VAL A 213 36.16 18.99 21.47
C VAL A 213 36.88 20.31 21.15
N ALA A 214 38.05 20.22 20.51
CA ALA A 214 38.76 21.25 19.74
C ALA A 214 39.82 20.49 18.89
N ASP A 215 39.76 20.45 17.55
CA ASP A 215 40.07 21.46 16.51
C ASP A 215 41.46 21.26 15.87
N ALA A 216 41.59 21.70 14.61
CA ALA A 216 42.76 21.80 13.71
C ALA A 216 43.14 20.54 12.90
N GLU A 217 42.88 20.51 11.58
CA GLU A 217 43.56 21.21 10.45
C GLU A 217 44.80 20.46 9.90
N ASP A 218 44.60 19.99 8.66
CA ASP A 218 45.47 20.17 7.48
C ASP A 218 46.94 19.72 7.50
N ALA A 219 47.26 18.73 6.66
CA ALA A 219 48.43 18.74 5.76
C ALA A 219 48.52 17.44 4.94
N ALA A 220 48.51 17.57 3.61
CA ALA A 220 49.07 16.58 2.68
C ALA A 220 50.60 16.43 2.89
N PRO A 221 51.21 15.35 2.37
CA PRO A 221 52.03 15.62 1.18
C PRO A 221 52.02 14.53 0.09
N ASN A 222 52.31 15.02 -1.12
CA ASN A 222 52.84 14.32 -2.29
C ASN A 222 54.10 13.48 -1.99
N GLY A 223 54.35 12.45 -2.82
CA GLY A 223 55.71 12.12 -3.21
C GLY A 223 56.05 10.66 -3.55
N SER A 224 55.84 10.29 -4.81
CA SER A 224 56.81 9.68 -5.74
C SER A 224 57.71 8.47 -5.36
N ALA A 225 57.73 7.53 -6.33
CA ALA A 225 58.88 6.78 -6.87
C ALA A 225 59.29 5.41 -6.27
N ALA A 226 59.04 4.39 -7.11
CA ALA A 226 59.96 3.35 -7.58
C ALA A 226 61.03 2.76 -6.64
N GLY A 227 60.97 1.43 -6.48
CA GLY A 227 62.07 0.63 -5.91
C GLY A 227 61.80 -0.86 -5.97
N THR A 228 62.40 -1.50 -6.97
CA THR A 228 62.72 -2.92 -7.15
C THR A 228 63.20 -3.60 -5.87
N GLU A 229 62.77 -4.85 -5.59
CA GLU A 229 63.65 -5.99 -5.26
C GLU A 229 62.87 -7.31 -5.01
N ASP A 230 63.34 -8.33 -5.73
CA ASP A 230 63.14 -9.78 -5.56
C ASP A 230 63.82 -10.26 -4.26
N PRO A 231 63.42 -11.37 -3.60
CA PRO A 231 64.08 -12.64 -3.94
C PRO A 231 63.23 -13.93 -3.79
N ALA A 232 63.43 -14.83 -4.76
CA ALA A 232 63.80 -16.26 -4.67
C ALA A 232 62.92 -17.25 -3.85
N THR A 233 62.30 -18.27 -4.47
CA THR A 233 62.81 -19.59 -4.93
C THR A 233 62.96 -20.66 -3.83
N ALA A 234 62.14 -21.72 -3.90
CA ALA A 234 62.44 -23.13 -3.54
C ALA A 234 61.20 -23.98 -3.93
N ASP A 235 61.22 -24.69 -5.07
CA ASP A 235 61.68 -26.08 -5.27
C ASP A 235 60.58 -27.16 -5.07
N LEU A 236 60.11 -27.67 -6.22
CA LEU A 236 59.61 -29.02 -6.52
C LEU A 236 60.72 -30.07 -6.24
N PRO A 237 60.51 -31.43 -6.21
CA PRO A 237 59.86 -32.23 -7.27
C PRO A 237 59.28 -33.61 -6.77
N PRO A 238 59.21 -34.72 -7.56
CA PRO A 238 58.01 -35.21 -8.26
C PRO A 238 57.68 -36.70 -7.95
N ASP A 239 56.60 -37.25 -8.52
CA ASP A 239 56.65 -38.46 -9.37
C ASP A 239 55.27 -38.97 -9.82
N VAL A 240 55.25 -39.43 -11.08
CA VAL A 240 54.20 -40.10 -11.86
C VAL A 240 54.73 -41.52 -12.11
N PRO A 241 53.92 -42.62 -12.15
CA PRO A 241 53.41 -43.08 -13.45
C PRO A 241 52.04 -43.81 -13.45
N ALA A 242 51.55 -43.94 -14.68
CA ALA A 242 50.30 -44.50 -15.17
C ALA A 242 50.16 -46.04 -15.06
N ASP A 243 48.91 -46.53 -15.08
CA ASP A 243 48.40 -47.60 -15.99
C ASP A 243 46.89 -47.80 -15.78
N THR A 244 46.03 -47.62 -16.80
CA THR A 244 45.51 -48.65 -17.73
C THR A 244 44.99 -49.93 -17.07
N THR A 245 43.67 -50.15 -17.05
CA THR A 245 42.97 -51.35 -17.57
C THR A 245 41.48 -51.36 -17.19
N ALA A 246 40.62 -51.55 -18.20
CA ALA A 246 39.29 -52.14 -18.04
C ALA A 246 39.41 -53.66 -17.85
N PRO A 247 38.42 -54.34 -17.25
CA PRO A 247 37.65 -55.24 -18.09
C PRO A 247 36.15 -55.35 -17.78
N VAL A 248 35.46 -55.71 -18.87
CA VAL A 248 34.16 -56.38 -19.02
C VAL A 248 33.87 -57.46 -17.96
N ARG A 249 32.65 -57.50 -17.39
CA ARG A 249 31.85 -58.74 -17.30
C ARG A 249 30.36 -58.56 -17.01
N ASP A 250 29.63 -59.48 -17.62
CA ASP A 250 28.20 -59.76 -17.72
C ASP A 250 27.43 -60.01 -16.40
N GLY A 251 26.10 -59.89 -16.50
CA GLY A 251 25.13 -60.50 -15.57
C GLY A 251 23.78 -59.77 -15.56
N ALA A 252 22.96 -59.89 -16.61
CA ALA A 252 21.80 -60.78 -16.63
C ALA A 252 20.77 -60.53 -15.50
N ASN A 253 19.66 -59.85 -15.82
CA ASN A 253 18.33 -60.45 -15.63
C ASN A 253 17.25 -59.72 -16.40
N ALA A 254 16.49 -60.54 -17.12
CA ALA A 254 15.37 -60.20 -17.98
C ALA A 254 14.07 -60.08 -17.16
N VAL A 255 13.21 -59.12 -17.52
CA VAL A 255 11.76 -59.33 -17.57
C VAL A 255 11.20 -58.59 -18.79
N THR A 256 10.79 -59.39 -19.76
CA THR A 256 9.97 -59.07 -20.94
C THR A 256 8.49 -58.88 -20.59
N ARG A 257 7.87 -57.81 -21.10
CA ARG A 257 6.50 -57.74 -21.66
C ARG A 257 6.41 -56.37 -22.36
N GLY A 258 6.31 -56.24 -23.68
CA GLY A 258 5.51 -57.00 -24.63
C GLY A 258 4.28 -56.15 -24.94
N GLY A 259 4.27 -55.48 -26.11
CA GLY A 259 3.19 -54.58 -26.50
C GLY A 259 3.52 -53.78 -27.76
N ASP A 260 3.67 -54.49 -28.87
CA ASP A 260 3.82 -53.99 -30.23
C ASP A 260 2.72 -53.01 -30.66
N GLY A 261 3.08 -52.09 -31.56
CA GLY A 261 2.15 -51.17 -32.21
C GLY A 261 2.83 -50.30 -33.26
N ALA A 262 3.44 -50.94 -34.25
CA ALA A 262 4.02 -50.32 -35.43
C ALA A 262 2.98 -49.58 -36.30
N SER A 263 3.39 -48.46 -36.92
CA SER A 263 3.29 -48.21 -38.37
C SER A 263 3.85 -46.79 -38.65
N THR A 264 5.11 -46.64 -39.05
CA THR A 264 5.62 -46.48 -40.44
C THR A 264 4.88 -45.47 -41.32
N ALA A 265 5.59 -44.39 -41.69
CA ALA A 265 5.98 -44.00 -43.06
C ALA A 265 6.67 -42.61 -42.98
N GLU A 266 7.99 -42.52 -43.14
CA GLU A 266 8.72 -42.34 -44.42
C GLU A 266 8.33 -41.08 -45.20
N GLY A 267 9.32 -40.21 -45.44
CA GLY A 267 9.18 -39.01 -46.26
C GLY A 267 10.42 -38.10 -46.19
N ASP A 268 11.55 -38.63 -46.64
CA ASP A 268 12.79 -37.90 -46.91
C ASP A 268 12.69 -37.13 -48.25
N ALA A 269 13.63 -36.20 -48.46
CA ALA A 269 13.90 -35.39 -49.68
C ALA A 269 13.05 -34.11 -49.86
N SER A 270 13.61 -32.89 -49.74
CA SER A 270 14.65 -32.22 -50.54
C SER A 270 14.05 -31.13 -51.46
N ASN A 271 14.81 -30.05 -51.63
CA ASN A 271 14.81 -29.10 -52.74
C ASN A 271 13.76 -27.99 -52.79
N LEU A 272 14.13 -26.86 -52.20
CA LEU A 272 13.78 -25.53 -52.68
C LEU A 272 14.56 -25.21 -53.97
N PRO A 273 13.90 -24.68 -55.01
CA PRO A 273 14.54 -23.71 -55.87
C PRO A 273 13.83 -22.35 -55.76
N SER A 274 14.63 -21.34 -55.45
CA SER A 274 14.39 -19.95 -55.83
C SER A 274 14.18 -19.86 -57.34
N GLU A 275 13.06 -19.31 -57.79
CA GLU A 275 12.97 -18.59 -59.06
C GLU A 275 11.71 -17.71 -59.05
N LEU A 276 11.92 -16.39 -59.01
CA LEU A 276 10.93 -15.35 -59.28
C LEU A 276 10.82 -15.17 -60.81
N PRO A 277 9.62 -15.15 -61.40
CA PRO A 277 9.39 -14.52 -62.69
C PRO A 277 8.84 -13.09 -62.54
N PRO A 278 9.27 -12.14 -63.39
CA PRO A 278 8.77 -10.77 -63.41
C PRO A 278 7.52 -10.61 -64.29
N GLU A 279 6.78 -9.54 -63.98
CA GLU A 279 5.79 -8.84 -64.81
C GLU A 279 4.59 -9.62 -65.37
N LEU A 280 3.39 -9.22 -64.93
CA LEU A 280 2.25 -9.02 -65.83
C LEU A 280 1.25 -8.02 -65.24
N VAL A 281 1.31 -6.81 -65.78
CA VAL A 281 0.25 -5.79 -65.75
C VAL A 281 -1.00 -6.40 -66.40
N GLY A 282 -2.09 -6.47 -65.64
CA GLY A 282 -3.39 -6.91 -66.13
C GLY A 282 -4.49 -6.58 -65.14
N ASP A 283 -5.29 -5.56 -65.47
CA ASP A 283 -6.53 -5.22 -64.79
C ASP A 283 -7.49 -6.44 -64.75
N ALA A 284 -7.76 -6.97 -63.55
CA ALA A 284 -8.80 -7.95 -63.30
C ALA A 284 -9.68 -7.49 -62.12
N PRO A 285 -10.99 -7.29 -62.31
CA PRO A 285 -11.91 -6.98 -61.23
C PRO A 285 -12.32 -8.28 -60.52
N GLY A 286 -12.05 -8.36 -59.22
CA GLY A 286 -12.54 -9.46 -58.38
C GLY A 286 -11.45 -10.19 -57.62
N ALA A 287 -10.71 -9.47 -56.76
CA ALA A 287 -10.02 -10.11 -55.66
C ALA A 287 -11.06 -10.50 -54.61
N ALA A 288 -11.40 -11.79 -54.54
CA ALA A 288 -12.18 -12.35 -53.45
C ALA A 288 -11.42 -12.09 -52.14
N ASP A 289 -12.13 -11.54 -51.15
CA ASP A 289 -11.61 -11.23 -49.83
C ASP A 289 -10.99 -12.48 -49.19
N PRO A 290 -9.66 -12.51 -48.91
CA PRO A 290 -8.99 -13.67 -48.30
C PRO A 290 -9.59 -14.05 -46.94
N ILE A 291 -10.32 -13.13 -46.31
CA ILE A 291 -11.04 -13.35 -45.05
C ILE A 291 -12.31 -14.18 -45.27
N ALA A 292 -12.97 -14.06 -46.43
CA ALA A 292 -14.14 -14.87 -46.77
C ALA A 292 -13.78 -16.35 -46.99
N ALA A 293 -12.60 -16.62 -47.55
CA ALA A 293 -12.07 -17.98 -47.70
C ALA A 293 -11.67 -18.60 -46.35
N ALA A 294 -11.08 -17.80 -45.43
CA ALA A 294 -10.75 -18.25 -44.07
C ALA A 294 -12.00 -18.55 -43.22
N LYS A 295 -13.10 -17.80 -43.39
CA LYS A 295 -14.38 -18.05 -42.71
C LYS A 295 -15.05 -19.38 -43.15
N GLN A 296 -14.75 -19.89 -44.35
CA GLN A 296 -15.30 -21.14 -44.85
C GLN A 296 -14.54 -22.40 -44.38
N ALA A 297 -13.28 -22.28 -43.96
CA ALA A 297 -12.41 -23.42 -43.60
C ALA A 297 -12.52 -23.90 -42.13
N LEU A 298 -13.40 -23.32 -41.30
CA LEU A 298 -13.56 -23.72 -39.90
C LEU A 298 -14.40 -25.01 -39.76
N PRO A 299 -13.89 -26.11 -39.14
CA PRO A 299 -14.47 -27.45 -39.24
C PRO A 299 -15.77 -27.69 -38.45
N ASN A 300 -16.24 -26.75 -37.62
CA ASN A 300 -17.38 -26.95 -36.72
C ASN A 300 -18.41 -25.82 -36.87
N GLU A 301 -19.68 -26.17 -37.11
CA GLU A 301 -20.80 -25.20 -37.20
C GLU A 301 -20.94 -24.31 -35.96
N ARG A 302 -20.59 -24.82 -34.77
CA ARG A 302 -20.61 -24.06 -33.52
C ARG A 302 -19.54 -22.97 -33.42
N LEU A 303 -18.44 -23.07 -34.19
CA LEU A 303 -17.41 -22.03 -34.24
C LEU A 303 -17.75 -20.92 -35.24
N ARG A 304 -18.63 -21.19 -36.22
CA ARG A 304 -19.15 -20.15 -37.13
C ARG A 304 -20.10 -19.17 -36.43
N GLU A 305 -20.76 -19.58 -35.34
CA GLU A 305 -21.59 -18.69 -34.52
C GLU A 305 -20.76 -17.62 -33.77
N PHE A 306 -19.46 -17.85 -33.53
CA PHE A 306 -18.55 -16.87 -32.93
C PHE A 306 -17.83 -15.99 -33.95
N ALA A 307 -18.01 -16.21 -35.25
CA ALA A 307 -17.42 -15.39 -36.30
C ALA A 307 -17.75 -13.87 -36.23
N PRO A 308 -18.92 -13.43 -35.71
CA PRO A 308 -19.19 -12.01 -35.51
C PRO A 308 -18.36 -11.37 -34.37
N MET A 309 -17.89 -12.16 -33.39
CA MET A 309 -17.11 -11.65 -32.25
C MET A 309 -15.63 -11.43 -32.58
N LEU A 310 -15.14 -11.99 -33.68
CA LEU A 310 -13.74 -11.87 -34.11
C LEU A 310 -13.53 -10.78 -35.19
N ASP A 311 -14.61 -10.08 -35.58
CA ASP A 311 -14.56 -8.98 -36.54
C ASP A 311 -14.28 -7.66 -35.80
N TRP A 312 -13.01 -7.39 -35.53
CA TRP A 312 -12.50 -6.19 -34.83
C TRP A 312 -12.78 -4.86 -35.56
N ARG A 313 -13.48 -4.89 -36.70
CA ARG A 313 -13.92 -3.72 -37.47
C ARG A 313 -15.40 -3.37 -37.28
N VAL A 314 -16.12 -4.09 -36.42
CA VAL A 314 -17.46 -3.66 -35.99
C VAL A 314 -17.29 -2.58 -34.93
N GLN A 315 -17.33 -1.31 -35.34
CA GLN A 315 -17.68 -0.24 -34.42
C GLN A 315 -19.07 -0.56 -33.85
N PRO A 316 -19.23 -0.73 -32.52
CA PRO A 316 -20.56 -0.86 -31.96
C PRO A 316 -21.30 0.46 -32.22
N THR A 317 -22.18 0.47 -33.20
CA THR A 317 -23.29 1.42 -33.20
C THR A 317 -24.18 0.98 -32.06
N LEU A 318 -23.88 1.48 -30.85
CA LEU A 318 -24.82 1.50 -29.75
C LEU A 318 -26.14 2.02 -30.33
N PRO A 319 -27.26 1.30 -30.18
CA PRO A 319 -28.54 1.87 -30.53
C PRO A 319 -28.66 3.20 -29.78
N ASP A 320 -29.08 4.26 -30.49
CA ASP A 320 -29.52 5.55 -29.92
C ASP A 320 -30.78 5.32 -29.05
N VAL A 321 -30.65 4.48 -28.04
CA VAL A 321 -31.47 4.59 -26.85
C VAL A 321 -30.91 5.83 -26.20
N ASN A 322 -31.66 6.93 -26.32
CA ASN A 322 -31.55 8.06 -25.40
C ASN A 322 -31.65 7.47 -23.99
N VAL A 323 -30.51 7.06 -23.43
CA VAL A 323 -30.35 6.87 -22.01
C VAL A 323 -30.51 8.29 -21.49
N ASP A 324 -31.70 8.58 -20.99
CA ASP A 324 -31.99 9.80 -20.27
C ASP A 324 -30.99 9.78 -19.10
N LEU A 325 -29.83 10.41 -19.30
CA LEU A 325 -28.80 10.56 -18.30
C LEU A 325 -29.50 11.38 -17.22
N GLY A 326 -29.94 10.69 -16.16
CA GLY A 326 -30.48 11.34 -14.99
C GLY A 326 -29.53 12.47 -14.59
N PRO A 327 -30.05 13.55 -13.98
CA PRO A 327 -29.21 14.68 -13.58
C PRO A 327 -27.98 14.16 -12.86
N PRO A 328 -26.78 14.70 -13.17
CA PRO A 328 -25.54 14.22 -12.57
C PRO A 328 -25.71 14.18 -11.05
N PRO A 329 -25.19 13.14 -10.37
CA PRO A 329 -25.31 13.04 -8.92
C PRO A 329 -24.78 14.33 -8.30
N LEU A 330 -25.57 14.93 -7.40
CA LEU A 330 -25.24 16.17 -6.71
C LEU A 330 -23.88 16.05 -6.02
N THR A 331 -22.95 16.96 -6.35
CA THR A 331 -21.64 17.06 -5.70
C THR A 331 -21.73 17.82 -4.38
N ALA A 332 -20.68 17.77 -3.55
CA ALA A 332 -20.63 18.57 -2.33
C ALA A 332 -20.63 20.07 -2.67
N GLU A 333 -20.01 20.45 -3.78
CA GLU A 333 -20.00 21.81 -4.34
C GLU A 333 -21.40 22.26 -4.75
N ASP A 334 -22.16 21.39 -5.45
CA ASP A 334 -23.55 21.69 -5.85
C ASP A 334 -24.47 21.90 -4.65
N LEU A 335 -24.14 21.27 -3.52
CA LEU A 335 -24.86 21.43 -2.26
C LEU A 335 -24.36 22.61 -1.41
N GLY A 336 -23.26 23.25 -1.80
CA GLY A 336 -22.61 24.31 -1.01
C GLY A 336 -22.04 23.80 0.32
N ILE A 337 -21.68 22.52 0.38
CA ILE A 337 -21.11 21.84 1.57
C ILE A 337 -19.60 21.62 1.39
N ALA A 338 -19.07 21.76 0.17
CA ALA A 338 -17.64 21.60 -0.09
C ALA A 338 -16.83 22.65 0.69
N ASP A 339 -16.05 22.18 1.67
CA ASP A 339 -15.02 22.99 2.31
C ASP A 339 -13.91 23.29 1.29
N GLN A 340 -13.43 24.53 1.29
CA GLN A 340 -12.22 24.83 0.53
C GLN A 340 -11.03 24.10 1.16
N PRO A 341 -10.16 23.47 0.36
CA PRO A 341 -8.95 22.86 0.91
C PRO A 341 -8.22 23.92 1.71
N SER A 342 -7.86 23.60 2.95
CA SER A 342 -6.93 24.46 3.65
C SER A 342 -5.59 24.32 2.94
N ASP A 343 -5.13 25.35 2.23
CA ASP A 343 -3.77 25.44 1.64
C ASP A 343 -2.65 25.27 2.69
N ARG A 344 -3.02 25.19 3.97
CA ARG A 344 -2.11 24.99 5.07
C ARG A 344 -1.71 23.52 5.14
N ALA A 345 -0.44 23.25 4.83
CA ALA A 345 0.20 21.98 5.15
C ALA A 345 -0.13 21.56 6.59
N VAL A 346 -0.49 20.28 6.76
CA VAL A 346 -0.82 19.74 8.08
C VAL A 346 0.44 19.79 8.93
N SER A 347 0.31 20.32 10.16
CA SER A 347 1.43 20.38 11.10
C SER A 347 2.06 19.00 11.30
N ASP A 348 3.38 18.96 11.35
CA ASP A 348 4.12 17.75 11.65
C ASP A 348 3.70 17.16 13.00
N VAL A 349 3.54 15.84 13.02
CA VAL A 349 3.23 15.09 14.24
C VAL A 349 4.53 14.88 15.01
N ASP A 350 4.54 15.28 16.28
CA ASP A 350 5.64 14.96 17.20
C ASP A 350 5.40 13.56 17.79
N TRP A 351 6.07 12.55 17.23
CA TRP A 351 5.91 11.16 17.67
C TRP A 351 6.23 10.98 19.15
N GLN A 352 7.28 11.59 19.69
CA GLN A 352 7.63 11.48 21.12
C GLN A 352 6.49 11.91 22.04
N ARG A 353 5.79 12.99 21.68
CA ARG A 353 4.63 13.45 22.44
C ARG A 353 3.42 12.55 22.21
N GLN A 354 3.12 12.23 20.95
CA GLN A 354 1.92 11.48 20.58
C GLN A 354 2.00 10.02 21.06
N SER A 355 3.20 9.44 21.12
CA SER A 355 3.44 8.07 21.55
C SER A 355 3.03 7.82 23.00
N GLN A 356 2.99 8.86 23.84
CA GLN A 356 2.63 8.80 25.26
C GLN A 356 1.12 8.94 25.50
N VAL A 357 0.33 9.30 24.48
CA VAL A 357 -1.13 9.43 24.60
C VAL A 357 -1.73 8.06 24.89
N VAL A 358 -2.60 7.97 25.89
CA VAL A 358 -3.25 6.72 26.30
C VAL A 358 -4.55 6.52 25.54
N ILE A 359 -4.72 5.36 24.93
CA ILE A 359 -5.93 4.94 24.23
C ILE A 359 -6.85 4.21 25.21
N THR A 360 -8.00 4.81 25.51
CA THR A 360 -9.00 4.31 26.47
C THR A 360 -9.99 3.36 25.79
N GLY A 361 -9.54 2.15 25.45
CA GLY A 361 -10.44 1.04 25.12
C GLY A 361 -10.99 1.08 23.69
N VAL A 362 -10.18 0.63 22.73
CA VAL A 362 -10.58 0.42 21.33
C VAL A 362 -10.51 -1.06 21.00
N ILE A 363 -11.51 -1.56 20.28
CA ILE A 363 -11.47 -2.91 19.69
C ILE A 363 -11.42 -2.72 18.18
N LEU A 364 -10.29 -3.10 17.58
CA LEU A 364 -10.22 -3.28 16.14
C LEU A 364 -10.95 -4.61 15.85
N GLY A 365 -12.14 -4.50 15.27
CA GLY A 365 -13.12 -5.59 15.15
C GLY A 365 -12.70 -6.75 14.25
N ASP A 366 -13.63 -7.66 14.04
CA ASP A 366 -13.33 -8.96 13.43
C ASP A 366 -12.95 -8.84 11.95
N ALA A 367 -11.73 -9.32 11.64
CA ALA A 367 -11.23 -9.54 10.30
C ALA A 367 -11.26 -8.29 9.40
N LEU A 368 -10.73 -7.14 9.85
CA LEU A 368 -10.57 -5.98 8.96
C LEU A 368 -9.50 -6.28 7.90
N PRO A 369 -9.68 -5.89 6.62
CA PRO A 369 -8.57 -5.89 5.66
C PRO A 369 -7.38 -5.10 6.22
N LEU A 370 -6.16 -5.56 5.98
CA LEU A 370 -4.95 -4.95 6.54
C LEU A 370 -4.85 -3.45 6.25
N ALA A 371 -5.08 -3.05 5.00
CA ALA A 371 -5.09 -1.64 4.59
C ALA A 371 -6.08 -0.81 5.42
N HIS A 372 -7.31 -1.32 5.57
CA HIS A 372 -8.35 -0.66 6.37
C HIS A 372 -7.98 -0.56 7.86
N GLY A 373 -7.42 -1.64 8.43
CA GLY A 373 -7.02 -1.65 9.83
C GLY A 373 -5.85 -0.71 10.12
N ILE A 374 -4.89 -0.58 9.20
CA ILE A 374 -3.79 0.39 9.30
C ILE A 374 -4.31 1.82 9.17
N ASN A 375 -5.19 2.12 8.21
CA ASN A 375 -5.78 3.46 8.07
C ASN A 375 -6.64 3.84 9.28
N LEU A 376 -7.41 2.89 9.82
CA LEU A 376 -8.18 3.08 11.05
C LEU A 376 -7.24 3.35 12.24
N TRP A 377 -6.14 2.61 12.36
CA TRP A 377 -5.11 2.85 13.35
C TRP A 377 -4.49 4.24 13.23
N THR A 378 -4.11 4.66 12.02
CA THR A 378 -3.56 6.01 11.76
C THR A 378 -4.53 7.10 12.18
N HIS A 379 -5.82 6.93 11.89
CA HIS A 379 -6.85 7.86 12.32
C HIS A 379 -7.00 7.91 13.85
N LEU A 380 -7.08 6.75 14.50
CA LEU A 380 -7.26 6.65 15.96
C LEU A 380 -6.06 7.19 16.74
N SER A 381 -4.85 6.91 16.26
CA SER A 381 -3.61 7.34 16.92
C SER A 381 -3.26 8.79 16.59
N GLY A 382 -3.77 9.33 15.48
CA GLY A 382 -3.32 10.60 14.91
C GLY A 382 -1.88 10.54 14.38
N VAL A 383 -1.26 9.36 14.32
CA VAL A 383 0.12 9.18 13.87
C VAL A 383 0.13 8.61 12.45
N PRO A 384 0.70 9.35 11.47
CA PRO A 384 0.90 8.86 10.10
C PRO A 384 1.60 7.50 10.14
N THR A 385 0.99 6.48 9.54
CA THR A 385 1.57 5.14 9.50
C THR A 385 1.62 4.66 8.05
N VAL A 386 2.76 4.16 7.60
CA VAL A 386 2.93 3.61 6.25
C VAL A 386 3.38 2.17 6.27
N VAL A 387 3.15 1.51 5.14
CA VAL A 387 3.67 0.17 4.86
C VAL A 387 4.74 0.27 3.77
N ASP A 388 5.86 -0.41 3.99
CA ASP A 388 6.89 -0.62 2.98
C ASP A 388 6.51 -1.84 2.12
N PHE A 389 5.90 -1.58 0.95
CA PHE A 389 5.38 -2.63 0.07
C PHE A 389 6.46 -3.60 -0.41
N ASP A 390 7.67 -3.10 -0.67
CA ASP A 390 8.77 -3.93 -1.15
C ASP A 390 9.25 -4.88 -0.08
N ARG A 391 9.36 -4.42 1.18
CA ARG A 391 9.65 -5.31 2.31
C ARG A 391 8.56 -6.35 2.54
N TYR A 392 7.28 -5.98 2.39
CA TYR A 392 6.17 -6.93 2.52
C TYR A 392 6.24 -8.05 1.49
N ARG A 393 6.44 -7.70 0.22
CA ARG A 393 6.61 -8.67 -0.87
C ARG A 393 7.85 -9.53 -0.63
N ALA A 394 8.95 -8.93 -0.18
CA ALA A 394 10.19 -9.64 0.12
C ALA A 394 10.05 -10.64 1.28
N ALA A 395 9.22 -10.33 2.28
CA ALA A 395 8.86 -11.24 3.37
C ALA A 395 7.74 -12.23 3.00
N ASN A 396 7.33 -12.28 1.72
CA ASN A 396 6.23 -13.10 1.22
C ASN A 396 4.90 -12.89 1.97
N MET A 397 4.63 -11.66 2.41
CA MET A 397 3.41 -11.32 3.12
C MET A 397 2.30 -10.91 2.15
N ASP A 398 1.09 -11.42 2.38
CA ASP A 398 -0.10 -11.07 1.61
C ASP A 398 -0.62 -9.67 2.02
N LEU A 399 -0.72 -8.75 1.05
CA LEU A 399 -1.26 -7.40 1.25
C LEU A 399 -2.77 -7.41 1.55
N HIS A 400 -3.48 -8.44 1.09
CA HIS A 400 -4.93 -8.60 1.28
C HIS A 400 -5.28 -9.37 2.55
N ARG A 401 -4.28 -9.71 3.37
CA ARG A 401 -4.49 -10.40 4.63
C ARG A 401 -5.46 -9.61 5.51
N ARG A 402 -6.29 -10.33 6.24
CA ARG A 402 -7.19 -9.74 7.24
C ARG A 402 -6.52 -9.73 8.61
N MET A 403 -6.66 -8.61 9.31
CA MET A 403 -6.23 -8.41 10.69
C MET A 403 -7.11 -9.22 11.63
N ALA A 404 -6.47 -9.98 12.54
CA ALA A 404 -7.18 -10.58 13.66
C ALA A 404 -7.75 -9.46 14.56
N PRO A 405 -8.83 -9.74 15.32
CA PRO A 405 -9.38 -8.76 16.25
C PRO A 405 -8.33 -8.41 17.31
N ILE A 406 -8.10 -7.12 17.54
CA ILE A 406 -7.12 -6.63 18.53
C ILE A 406 -7.82 -5.70 19.49
N LYS A 407 -7.72 -6.02 20.79
CA LYS A 407 -8.25 -5.20 21.87
C LYS A 407 -7.13 -4.34 22.46
N LEU A 408 -7.28 -3.03 22.32
CA LEU A 408 -6.37 -2.00 22.83
C LEU A 408 -7.03 -1.37 24.06
N THR A 409 -6.55 -1.62 25.27
CA THR A 409 -7.18 -1.10 26.51
C THR A 409 -6.12 -0.52 27.44
N ASN A 410 -6.24 0.77 27.75
CA ASN A 410 -5.36 1.50 28.68
C ASN A 410 -3.87 1.36 28.34
N MET A 411 -3.55 1.53 27.06
CA MET A 411 -2.19 1.45 26.55
C MET A 411 -1.83 2.75 25.83
N THR A 412 -0.55 3.08 25.85
CA THR A 412 -0.01 4.21 25.09
C THR A 412 -0.09 3.94 23.59
N VAL A 413 -0.07 5.00 22.77
CA VAL A 413 -0.01 4.87 21.30
C VAL A 413 1.21 4.03 20.86
N ALA A 414 2.36 4.16 21.53
CA ALA A 414 3.52 3.30 21.25
C ALA A 414 3.30 1.81 21.56
N GLU A 415 2.66 1.50 22.67
CA GLU A 415 2.32 0.11 23.04
C GLU A 415 1.29 -0.48 22.08
N ALA A 416 0.25 0.30 21.74
CA ALA A 416 -0.75 -0.10 20.78
C ALA A 416 -0.14 -0.36 19.38
N ALA A 417 0.73 0.54 18.90
CA ALA A 417 1.44 0.35 17.62
C ALA A 417 2.25 -0.96 17.62
N ARG A 418 3.01 -1.21 18.68
CA ARG A 418 3.81 -2.45 18.83
C ARG A 418 2.93 -3.69 18.90
N GLN A 419 1.80 -3.64 19.62
CA GLN A 419 0.88 -4.77 19.71
C GLN A 419 0.21 -5.06 18.36
N ILE A 420 -0.20 -4.03 17.62
CA ILE A 420 -0.78 -4.18 16.28
C ILE A 420 0.24 -4.77 15.32
N ALA A 421 1.46 -4.21 15.28
CA ALA A 421 2.53 -4.71 14.45
C ALA A 421 2.87 -6.17 14.79
N ALA A 422 3.04 -6.50 16.07
CA ALA A 422 3.32 -7.87 16.50
C ALA A 422 2.21 -8.86 16.13
N ALA A 423 0.93 -8.49 16.28
CA ALA A 423 -0.20 -9.32 15.87
C ALA A 423 -0.23 -9.61 14.36
N LEU A 424 0.40 -8.73 13.57
CA LEU A 424 0.55 -8.85 12.14
C LEU A 424 1.83 -9.59 11.71
N GLY A 425 2.77 -9.83 12.63
CA GLY A 425 4.10 -10.34 12.31
C GLY A 425 5.03 -9.25 11.76
N LEU A 426 4.84 -8.01 12.22
CA LEU A 426 5.54 -6.81 11.77
C LEU A 426 6.24 -6.12 12.94
N GLU A 427 7.10 -5.17 12.60
CA GLU A 427 7.70 -4.20 13.50
C GLU A 427 7.17 -2.80 13.19
N ALA A 428 6.96 -2.01 14.25
CA ALA A 428 6.61 -0.60 14.15
C ALA A 428 7.88 0.24 14.41
N ILE A 429 8.37 0.93 13.39
CA ILE A 429 9.59 1.75 13.47
C ILE A 429 9.22 3.22 13.29
N ALA A 430 9.55 4.05 14.28
CA ALA A 430 9.41 5.49 14.16
C ALA A 430 10.52 6.06 13.27
N LYS A 431 10.14 6.81 12.24
CA LYS A 431 11.07 7.53 11.36
C LYS A 431 10.91 9.04 11.55
N GLU A 432 12.07 9.71 11.63
CA GLU A 432 12.17 11.18 11.71
C GLU A 432 11.38 11.85 12.85
N ASN A 433 10.96 11.08 13.86
CA ASN A 433 10.00 11.53 14.88
C ASN A 433 8.66 12.03 14.30
N ARG A 434 8.30 11.66 13.06
CA ARG A 434 7.13 12.18 12.33
C ARG A 434 6.09 11.12 12.01
N TYR A 435 6.52 9.89 11.73
CA TYR A 435 5.62 8.83 11.28
C TYR A 435 6.13 7.44 11.70
N LEU A 436 5.23 6.46 11.61
CA LEU A 436 5.53 5.05 11.82
C LEU A 436 5.63 4.32 10.48
N VAL A 437 6.59 3.42 10.37
CA VAL A 437 6.67 2.42 9.30
C VAL A 437 6.35 1.07 9.91
N PHE A 438 5.29 0.44 9.40
CA PHE A 438 4.99 -0.96 9.67
C PHE A 438 5.69 -1.78 8.60
N GLN A 439 6.65 -2.60 9.01
CA GLN A 439 7.44 -3.43 8.10
C GLN A 439 7.74 -4.80 8.70
N PRO A 440 7.95 -5.84 7.88
CA PRO A 440 8.38 -7.14 8.37
C PRO A 440 9.77 -7.05 9.03
N PRO A 441 10.05 -7.87 10.06
CA PRO A 441 11.39 -8.05 10.59
C PRO A 441 12.38 -8.47 9.50
N SER A 442 13.61 -7.97 9.55
CA SER A 442 14.65 -8.31 8.55
C SER A 442 14.91 -9.83 8.48
N ALA A 443 14.77 -10.55 9.59
CA ALA A 443 14.92 -12.01 9.63
C ALA A 443 13.89 -12.73 8.74
N MET A 444 12.66 -12.21 8.63
CA MET A 444 11.64 -12.79 7.75
C MET A 444 12.00 -12.59 6.27
N ILE A 445 12.55 -11.42 5.93
CA ILE A 445 13.01 -11.13 4.56
C ILE A 445 14.17 -12.06 4.19
N GLN A 446 15.13 -12.25 5.10
CA GLN A 446 16.27 -13.14 4.91
C GLN A 446 15.84 -14.61 4.77
N GLN A 447 14.85 -15.04 5.54
CA GLN A 447 14.32 -16.41 5.46
C GLN A 447 13.54 -16.66 4.16
N ALA A 448 12.82 -15.66 3.66
CA ALA A 448 12.05 -15.77 2.43
C ALA A 448 12.92 -15.65 1.17
N SER A 449 14.05 -14.93 1.26
CA SER A 449 14.97 -14.70 0.14
C SER A 449 15.93 -15.88 -0.03
N PRO A 450 16.03 -16.49 -1.22
CA PRO A 450 16.97 -17.57 -1.45
C PRO A 450 18.42 -17.06 -1.42
N GLU A 451 19.39 -17.89 -1.05
CA GLU A 451 20.82 -17.47 -1.11
C GLU A 451 21.35 -17.39 -2.54
N SER A 452 20.73 -18.11 -3.47
CA SER A 452 21.09 -18.14 -4.89
C SER A 452 19.87 -18.45 -5.76
N ILE A 453 19.94 -18.05 -7.03
CA ILE A 453 18.90 -18.34 -8.02
C ILE A 453 19.57 -18.91 -9.27
N ALA A 454 19.10 -20.06 -9.75
CA ALA A 454 19.58 -20.62 -11.03
C ALA A 454 19.39 -19.58 -12.14
N VAL A 455 20.30 -19.49 -13.11
CA VAL A 455 20.21 -18.60 -14.28
C VAL A 455 20.67 -19.28 -15.57
N ASP A 456 21.05 -20.55 -15.50
CA ASP A 456 21.49 -21.40 -16.60
C ASP A 456 20.42 -21.60 -17.68
N ASP A 457 19.15 -21.53 -17.29
CA ASP A 457 18.05 -21.50 -18.24
C ASP A 457 17.99 -20.15 -18.98
N LEU A 458 18.09 -19.03 -18.27
CA LEU A 458 17.96 -17.69 -18.86
C LEU A 458 19.14 -17.30 -19.75
N VAL A 459 20.38 -17.63 -19.36
CA VAL A 459 21.60 -17.16 -20.04
C VAL A 459 22.60 -18.27 -20.30
N GLN A 460 23.21 -18.23 -21.49
CA GLN A 460 24.33 -19.12 -21.84
C GLN A 460 25.63 -18.65 -21.18
N ASP A 461 26.63 -19.53 -21.09
CA ASP A 461 27.93 -19.25 -20.46
C ASP A 461 28.60 -17.98 -21.00
N GLU A 462 28.55 -17.77 -22.31
CA GLU A 462 29.13 -16.59 -22.98
C GLU A 462 28.43 -15.27 -22.61
N SER A 463 27.17 -15.34 -22.16
CA SER A 463 26.33 -14.19 -21.82
C SER A 463 26.27 -13.88 -20.32
N LYS A 464 26.95 -14.65 -19.47
CA LYS A 464 26.94 -14.47 -18.01
C LYS A 464 27.48 -13.10 -17.58
N ALA A 465 28.56 -12.64 -18.20
CA ALA A 465 29.13 -11.32 -17.92
C ALA A 465 28.16 -10.19 -18.30
N SER A 466 27.44 -10.33 -19.41
CA SER A 466 26.41 -9.37 -19.83
C SER A 466 25.22 -9.34 -18.87
N LEU A 467 24.84 -10.48 -18.28
CA LEU A 467 23.81 -10.51 -17.24
C LEU A 467 24.23 -9.71 -15.99
N ILE A 468 25.47 -9.90 -15.53
CA ILE A 468 26.01 -9.16 -14.39
C ILE A 468 26.03 -7.65 -14.70
N ALA A 469 26.53 -7.26 -15.88
CA ALA A 469 26.52 -5.85 -16.28
C ALA A 469 25.10 -5.26 -16.35
N ALA A 470 24.11 -6.02 -16.82
CA ALA A 470 22.71 -5.60 -16.80
C ALA A 470 22.17 -5.42 -15.37
N LEU A 471 22.52 -6.32 -14.44
CA LEU A 471 22.13 -6.19 -13.03
C LEU A 471 22.79 -4.98 -12.36
N GLU A 472 24.08 -4.74 -12.61
CA GLU A 472 24.78 -3.55 -12.09
C GLU A 472 24.19 -2.25 -12.65
N SER A 473 23.76 -2.26 -13.92
CA SER A 473 23.03 -1.14 -14.52
C SER A 473 21.65 -0.94 -13.87
N ALA A 474 20.91 -2.03 -13.63
CA ALA A 474 19.58 -1.98 -13.01
C ALA A 474 19.62 -1.62 -11.51
N PHE A 475 20.71 -1.94 -10.82
CA PHE A 475 20.86 -1.68 -9.40
C PHE A 475 22.13 -0.88 -9.14
N PRO A 476 22.14 0.44 -9.42
CA PRO A 476 23.32 1.28 -9.22
C PRO A 476 23.87 1.17 -7.79
N GLY A 477 25.19 1.11 -7.65
CA GLY A 477 25.87 0.94 -6.36
C GLY A 477 26.11 -0.52 -5.95
N THR A 478 25.72 -1.49 -6.78
CA THR A 478 25.97 -2.93 -6.56
C THR A 478 27.11 -3.49 -7.43
N THR A 479 28.04 -2.65 -7.88
CA THR A 479 29.23 -3.09 -8.63
C THR A 479 30.00 -4.15 -7.83
N ASP A 480 30.37 -5.25 -8.49
CA ASP A 480 31.00 -6.44 -7.86
C ASP A 480 30.11 -7.17 -6.84
N GLY A 481 28.84 -6.77 -6.73
CA GLY A 481 27.85 -7.35 -5.80
C GLY A 481 27.24 -8.68 -6.29
N TRP A 482 27.54 -9.09 -7.52
CA TRP A 482 26.90 -10.21 -8.20
C TRP A 482 27.93 -11.21 -8.68
N GLU A 483 27.68 -12.50 -8.46
CA GLU A 483 28.56 -13.56 -8.93
C GLU A 483 27.78 -14.76 -9.43
N ILE A 484 28.15 -15.30 -10.59
CA ILE A 484 27.52 -16.52 -11.12
C ILE A 484 28.46 -17.71 -10.88
N ARG A 485 28.06 -18.62 -9.99
CA ARG A 485 28.78 -19.85 -9.66
C ARG A 485 27.93 -21.05 -10.05
N GLN A 486 28.50 -22.01 -10.79
CA GLN A 486 27.81 -23.25 -11.16
C GLN A 486 26.43 -23.05 -11.83
N GLY A 487 26.25 -21.96 -12.59
CA GLY A 487 24.99 -21.65 -13.27
C GLY A 487 23.92 -21.01 -12.37
N ALA A 488 24.24 -20.69 -11.11
CA ALA A 488 23.39 -19.92 -10.22
C ALA A 488 24.00 -18.53 -9.95
N LEU A 489 23.15 -17.52 -9.92
CA LEU A 489 23.48 -16.18 -9.46
C LEU A 489 23.47 -16.18 -7.93
N HIS A 490 24.52 -15.62 -7.35
CA HIS A 490 24.70 -15.37 -5.93
C HIS A 490 24.89 -13.86 -5.72
N ARG A 491 24.45 -13.38 -4.56
CA ARG A 491 24.83 -12.04 -4.07
C ARG A 491 26.11 -12.09 -3.25
N VAL A 492 26.89 -11.02 -3.33
CA VAL A 492 28.04 -10.78 -2.47
C VAL A 492 27.61 -9.80 -1.38
N GLN A 493 27.47 -10.29 -0.14
CA GLN A 493 27.22 -9.41 1.01
C GLN A 493 28.53 -8.72 1.44
N PRO A 494 28.48 -7.46 1.92
CA PRO A 494 27.29 -6.63 2.15
C PRO A 494 26.90 -5.73 0.96
N LEU A 495 27.51 -5.91 -0.22
CA LEU A 495 27.34 -5.01 -1.37
C LEU A 495 25.90 -5.00 -1.91
N VAL A 496 25.19 -6.13 -1.82
CA VAL A 496 23.79 -6.25 -2.21
C VAL A 496 22.94 -6.52 -0.99
N ASP A 497 22.09 -5.55 -0.62
CA ASP A 497 21.15 -5.69 0.49
C ASP A 497 20.02 -6.69 0.18
N ASP A 498 19.26 -7.07 1.21
CA ASP A 498 18.17 -8.05 1.11
C ASP A 498 17.04 -7.64 0.15
N LEU A 499 16.72 -6.34 0.05
CA LEU A 499 15.65 -5.85 -0.83
C LEU A 499 16.10 -5.74 -2.28
N THR A 500 17.33 -5.30 -2.50
CA THR A 500 17.95 -5.26 -3.83
C THR A 500 18.08 -6.68 -4.39
N TRP A 501 18.50 -7.63 -3.55
CA TRP A 501 18.54 -9.05 -3.92
C TRP A 501 17.16 -9.62 -4.24
N PHE A 502 16.15 -9.35 -3.40
CA PHE A 502 14.78 -9.78 -3.67
C PHE A 502 14.25 -9.20 -4.98
N SER A 503 14.53 -7.92 -5.26
CA SER A 503 14.13 -7.24 -6.50
C SER A 503 14.76 -7.89 -7.73
N ALA A 504 16.04 -8.25 -7.65
CA ALA A 504 16.72 -9.00 -8.72
C ALA A 504 16.13 -10.40 -8.92
N CYS A 505 15.85 -11.13 -7.83
CA CYS A 505 15.15 -12.43 -7.91
C CYS A 505 13.78 -12.30 -8.59
N ARG A 506 12.98 -11.29 -8.20
CA ARG A 506 11.67 -11.00 -8.79
C ARG A 506 11.77 -10.71 -10.29
N LEU A 507 12.76 -9.90 -10.68
CA LEU A 507 13.03 -9.55 -12.07
C LEU A 507 13.36 -10.79 -12.92
N LEU A 508 14.23 -11.67 -12.43
CA LEU A 508 14.62 -12.91 -13.13
C LEU A 508 13.46 -13.91 -13.22
N GLU A 509 12.66 -14.08 -12.18
CA GLU A 509 11.47 -14.94 -12.21
C GLU A 509 10.41 -14.39 -13.18
N THR A 510 10.20 -13.08 -13.21
CA THR A 510 9.27 -12.46 -14.17
C THR A 510 9.78 -12.65 -15.60
N TRP A 511 11.08 -12.55 -15.84
CA TRP A 511 11.68 -12.85 -17.14
C TRP A 511 11.41 -14.29 -17.57
N ARG A 512 11.56 -15.29 -16.67
CA ARG A 512 11.17 -16.68 -16.97
C ARG A 512 9.71 -16.78 -17.41
N VAL A 513 8.81 -16.14 -16.67
CA VAL A 513 7.37 -16.18 -16.96
C VAL A 513 7.06 -15.55 -18.32
N VAL A 514 7.68 -14.42 -18.66
CA VAL A 514 7.51 -13.76 -19.97
C VAL A 514 8.03 -14.62 -21.12
N GLU A 515 9.10 -15.40 -20.90
CA GLU A 515 9.60 -16.37 -21.89
C GLU A 515 8.86 -17.72 -21.88
N GLY A 516 7.84 -17.90 -21.05
CA GLY A 516 7.08 -19.15 -20.94
C GLY A 516 7.86 -20.30 -20.28
N ARG A 517 8.89 -19.97 -19.50
CA ARG A 517 9.70 -20.94 -18.75
C ARG A 517 9.09 -21.19 -17.35
N PRO A 518 9.30 -22.38 -16.76
CA PRO A 518 8.85 -22.65 -15.41
C PRO A 518 9.63 -21.79 -14.41
N ARG A 519 8.95 -21.34 -13.36
CA ARG A 519 9.57 -20.62 -12.23
C ARG A 519 10.53 -21.53 -11.47
N ARG A 520 11.55 -20.95 -10.85
CA ARG A 520 12.53 -21.69 -10.02
C ARG A 520 12.38 -21.44 -8.53
N LEU A 521 11.73 -20.34 -8.15
CA LEU A 521 11.48 -19.98 -6.75
C LEU A 521 10.06 -20.34 -6.32
N ASP A 522 9.90 -21.55 -5.78
CA ASP A 522 8.64 -22.01 -5.21
C ASP A 522 8.36 -21.42 -3.82
N SER A 523 9.39 -20.88 -3.14
CA SER A 523 9.28 -20.29 -1.81
C SER A 523 8.53 -18.96 -1.78
N ILE A 524 8.46 -18.25 -2.91
CA ILE A 524 7.82 -16.94 -3.02
C ILE A 524 6.46 -17.10 -3.70
N ALA A 525 5.42 -16.52 -3.09
CA ALA A 525 4.08 -16.58 -3.64
C ALA A 525 4.05 -15.96 -5.05
N PRO A 526 3.29 -16.55 -6.01
CA PRO A 526 3.21 -16.03 -7.37
C PRO A 526 2.83 -14.56 -7.46
N ALA A 527 1.89 -14.10 -6.62
CA ALA A 527 1.47 -12.71 -6.57
C ALA A 527 2.59 -11.74 -6.18
N ASN A 528 3.57 -12.20 -5.38
CA ASN A 528 4.73 -11.39 -4.98
C ASN A 528 5.85 -11.40 -6.03
N LEU A 529 5.82 -12.36 -6.96
CA LEU A 529 6.74 -12.45 -8.08
C LEU A 529 6.23 -11.74 -9.34
N ASP A 530 4.93 -11.46 -9.42
CA ASP A 530 4.35 -10.87 -10.61
C ASP A 530 4.75 -9.40 -10.74
N ALA A 531 5.84 -9.14 -11.47
CA ALA A 531 6.28 -7.79 -11.84
C ALA A 531 5.71 -7.38 -13.21
N ARG A 532 4.45 -7.75 -13.49
CA ARG A 532 3.69 -7.18 -14.60
C ARG A 532 3.19 -5.79 -14.21
N LEU A 533 3.11 -4.90 -15.19
CA LEU A 533 2.51 -3.59 -14.99
C LEU A 533 0.99 -3.81 -14.83
N PRO A 534 0.40 -3.57 -13.64
CA PRO A 534 -1.01 -3.80 -13.43
C PRO A 534 -1.80 -2.83 -14.31
N ARG A 535 -2.92 -3.29 -14.86
CA ARG A 535 -3.77 -2.43 -15.70
C ARG A 535 -4.95 -1.90 -14.92
N VAL A 536 -5.36 -0.67 -15.21
CA VAL A 536 -6.50 -0.04 -14.53
C VAL A 536 -7.81 -0.78 -14.79
N ASP A 537 -7.96 -1.44 -15.95
CA ASP A 537 -9.12 -2.27 -16.28
C ASP A 537 -9.17 -3.61 -15.51
N GLU A 538 -8.05 -4.02 -14.90
CA GLU A 538 -8.00 -5.21 -14.03
C GLU A 538 -8.53 -4.93 -12.61
N LEU A 539 -8.55 -3.66 -12.18
CA LEU A 539 -9.13 -3.24 -10.89
C LEU A 539 -10.66 -3.35 -10.90
N GLN A 540 -11.15 -4.53 -10.55
CA GLN A 540 -12.57 -4.76 -10.37
C GLN A 540 -13.09 -3.94 -9.18
N GLY A 541 -14.08 -3.08 -9.41
CA GLY A 541 -14.73 -2.29 -8.37
C GLY A 541 -14.60 -0.78 -8.51
N LEU A 542 -13.78 -0.25 -9.42
CA LEU A 542 -13.72 1.20 -9.67
C LEU A 542 -15.07 1.78 -10.11
N ASP A 543 -15.88 1.00 -10.82
CA ASP A 543 -17.25 1.37 -11.24
C ASP A 543 -18.33 1.00 -10.22
N PHE A 544 -17.95 0.48 -9.06
CA PHE A 544 -18.91 0.13 -8.01
C PHE A 544 -19.62 1.39 -7.51
N GLU A 545 -20.95 1.38 -7.57
CA GLU A 545 -21.79 2.46 -7.03
C GLU A 545 -21.92 2.33 -5.52
N VAL A 546 -21.27 3.26 -4.81
CA VAL A 546 -21.30 3.30 -3.35
C VAL A 546 -22.72 3.58 -2.85
N GLN A 547 -23.24 2.73 -1.95
CA GLN A 547 -24.63 2.82 -1.47
C GLN A 547 -24.76 3.56 -0.14
N GLU A 548 -23.65 3.89 0.52
CA GLU A 548 -23.66 4.65 1.76
C GLU A 548 -23.80 6.15 1.46
N LEU A 549 -24.60 6.86 2.27
CA LEU A 549 -24.69 8.31 2.22
C LEU A 549 -23.86 8.88 3.36
N THR A 550 -22.76 9.54 3.03
CA THR A 550 -21.98 10.35 3.96
C THR A 550 -22.20 11.82 3.63
N ALA A 551 -23.02 12.51 4.41
CA ALA A 551 -23.23 13.96 4.25
C ALA A 551 -22.51 14.78 5.33
N GLU A 552 -22.05 14.13 6.39
CA GLU A 552 -21.32 14.76 7.49
C GLU A 552 -19.82 14.75 7.19
N PRO A 553 -19.08 15.81 7.59
CA PRO A 553 -17.62 15.80 7.53
C PRO A 553 -17.06 14.58 8.26
N ARG A 554 -16.30 13.75 7.54
CA ARG A 554 -15.62 12.57 8.08
C ARG A 554 -14.14 12.63 7.75
N PRO A 555 -13.28 11.98 8.55
CA PRO A 555 -11.87 11.82 8.21
C PRO A 555 -11.73 11.20 6.83
N VAL A 556 -11.05 11.88 5.91
CA VAL A 556 -10.99 11.50 4.49
C VAL A 556 -10.43 10.10 4.32
N GLY A 557 -9.35 9.76 5.04
CA GLY A 557 -8.76 8.43 4.97
C GLY A 557 -9.69 7.31 5.43
N GLN A 558 -10.53 7.55 6.45
CA GLN A 558 -11.53 6.60 6.90
C GLN A 558 -12.63 6.43 5.86
N LEU A 559 -13.12 7.55 5.30
CA LEU A 559 -14.14 7.53 4.27
C LEU A 559 -13.67 6.77 3.03
N VAL A 560 -12.50 7.11 2.51
CA VAL A 560 -11.90 6.45 1.33
C VAL A 560 -11.71 4.95 1.60
N SER A 561 -11.13 4.58 2.75
CA SER A 561 -10.94 3.17 3.11
C SER A 561 -12.26 2.40 3.22
N LEU A 562 -13.33 3.05 3.68
CA LEU A 562 -14.65 2.45 3.79
C LEU A 562 -15.28 2.22 2.42
N VAL A 563 -15.28 3.23 1.54
CA VAL A 563 -15.88 3.12 0.21
C VAL A 563 -15.10 2.17 -0.71
N CYS A 564 -13.77 2.16 -0.64
CA CYS A 564 -12.94 1.17 -1.33
C CYS A 564 -13.23 -0.24 -0.82
N GLY A 565 -13.34 -0.41 0.51
CA GLY A 565 -13.71 -1.69 1.11
C GLY A 565 -15.07 -2.23 0.67
N GLN A 566 -16.07 -1.35 0.46
CA GLN A 566 -17.38 -1.74 -0.11
C GLN A 566 -17.26 -2.23 -1.56
N ALA A 567 -16.35 -1.66 -2.33
CA ALA A 567 -16.04 -2.09 -3.69
C ALA A 567 -15.12 -3.31 -3.77
N GLY A 568 -14.62 -3.81 -2.63
CA GLY A 568 -13.67 -4.92 -2.58
C GLY A 568 -12.22 -4.54 -2.93
N ILE A 569 -11.90 -3.24 -2.90
CA ILE A 569 -10.58 -2.67 -3.17
C ILE A 569 -9.90 -2.27 -1.86
N ASP A 570 -8.67 -2.72 -1.64
CA ASP A 570 -7.83 -2.30 -0.54
C ASP A 570 -7.17 -0.95 -0.88
N CYS A 571 -7.45 0.08 -0.07
CA CYS A 571 -6.88 1.41 -0.30
C CYS A 571 -5.77 1.69 0.71
N TRP A 572 -4.55 1.84 0.21
CA TRP A 572 -3.38 2.24 0.97
C TRP A 572 -3.17 3.75 0.87
N ILE A 573 -2.79 4.40 1.97
CA ILE A 573 -2.53 5.84 1.97
C ILE A 573 -1.09 6.07 2.45
N GLY A 574 -0.28 6.72 1.62
CA GLY A 574 1.08 7.16 1.94
C GLY A 574 1.07 8.39 2.85
N TRP A 575 0.58 8.24 4.09
CA TRP A 575 0.28 9.37 4.99
C TRP A 575 1.37 10.45 5.15
N PRO A 576 2.67 10.12 5.33
CA PRO A 576 3.74 11.10 5.43
C PRO A 576 3.83 11.99 4.20
N ASP A 577 3.56 11.42 3.03
CA ASP A 577 3.65 12.11 1.75
C ASP A 577 2.38 12.90 1.43
N THR A 578 1.20 12.38 1.79
CA THR A 578 -0.07 13.09 1.60
C THR A 578 -0.24 14.27 2.56
N MET A 579 0.42 14.26 3.71
CA MET A 579 0.42 15.41 4.63
C MET A 579 1.02 16.66 4.00
N ALA A 580 2.02 16.50 3.13
CA ALA A 580 2.63 17.61 2.40
C ALA A 580 1.64 18.30 1.44
N THR A 581 0.56 17.62 1.07
CA THR A 581 -0.50 18.15 0.20
C THR A 581 -1.78 18.53 0.97
N GLY A 582 -1.72 18.54 2.31
CA GLY A 582 -2.84 18.93 3.17
C GLY A 582 -3.74 17.76 3.63
N LEU A 583 -3.50 16.53 3.16
CA LEU A 583 -4.24 15.34 3.59
C LEU A 583 -3.52 14.63 4.75
N GLY A 584 -3.96 14.90 5.98
CA GLY A 584 -3.49 14.24 7.19
C GLY A 584 -4.53 13.30 7.83
N PRO A 585 -4.13 12.52 8.85
CA PRO A 585 -4.99 11.52 9.51
C PRO A 585 -6.28 12.08 10.12
N SER A 586 -6.26 13.37 10.50
CA SER A 586 -7.38 14.10 11.10
C SER A 586 -8.12 15.02 10.12
N THR A 587 -7.68 15.11 8.86
CA THR A 587 -8.33 15.96 7.85
C THR A 587 -9.73 15.41 7.57
N THR A 588 -10.75 16.23 7.82
CA THR A 588 -12.15 15.88 7.59
C THR A 588 -12.70 16.60 6.37
N GLN A 589 -13.53 15.91 5.58
CA GLN A 589 -14.24 16.50 4.45
C GLN A 589 -15.64 15.90 4.36
N ALA A 590 -16.61 16.71 3.93
CA ALA A 590 -17.92 16.22 3.54
C ALA A 590 -17.89 15.84 2.06
N ILE A 591 -17.92 14.53 1.77
CA ILE A 591 -17.95 14.00 0.40
C ILE A 591 -19.25 13.21 0.22
N VAL A 592 -20.07 13.61 -0.75
CA VAL A 592 -21.29 12.87 -1.10
C VAL A 592 -20.88 11.59 -1.83
N THR A 593 -21.20 10.43 -1.27
CA THR A 593 -20.79 9.12 -1.81
C THR A 593 -21.95 8.33 -2.42
N PHE A 594 -23.19 8.63 -2.06
CA PHE A 594 -24.36 7.85 -2.45
C PHE A 594 -24.60 7.78 -3.97
N ARG A 595 -24.70 6.56 -4.50
CA ARG A 595 -24.87 6.23 -5.92
C ARG A 595 -23.85 6.89 -6.84
N ARG A 596 -22.62 7.04 -6.34
CA ARG A 596 -21.49 7.49 -7.16
C ARG A 596 -20.54 6.31 -7.38
N PRO A 597 -20.06 6.12 -8.62
CA PRO A 597 -18.96 5.20 -8.89
C PRO A 597 -17.75 5.55 -8.01
N LEU A 598 -17.08 4.54 -7.47
CA LEU A 598 -15.89 4.72 -6.64
C LEU A 598 -14.82 5.58 -7.34
N ARG A 599 -14.62 5.39 -8.65
CA ARG A 599 -13.68 6.21 -9.45
C ARG A 599 -13.96 7.71 -9.35
N ASN A 600 -15.22 8.12 -9.27
CA ASN A 600 -15.59 9.53 -9.20
C ASN A 600 -15.31 10.11 -7.81
N ILE A 601 -15.45 9.29 -6.77
CA ILE A 601 -15.12 9.65 -5.40
C ILE A 601 -13.60 9.78 -5.24
N LEU A 602 -12.84 8.81 -5.76
CA LEU A 602 -11.37 8.85 -5.76
C LEU A 602 -10.85 10.04 -6.56
N ARG A 603 -11.41 10.33 -7.74
CA ARG A 603 -11.08 11.52 -8.53
C ARG A 603 -11.20 12.80 -7.72
N GLU A 604 -12.31 12.96 -7.01
CA GLU A 604 -12.56 14.16 -6.20
C GLU A 604 -11.49 14.32 -5.12
N VAL A 605 -11.21 13.27 -4.35
CA VAL A 605 -10.15 13.27 -3.33
C VAL A 605 -8.78 13.56 -3.94
N VAL A 606 -8.46 12.89 -5.06
CA VAL A 606 -7.18 13.06 -5.77
C VAL A 606 -6.99 14.49 -6.26
N SER A 607 -8.01 15.06 -6.89
CA SER A 607 -7.98 16.44 -7.39
C SER A 607 -7.92 17.48 -6.27
N HIS A 608 -8.59 17.22 -5.15
CA HIS A 608 -8.67 18.16 -4.04
C HIS A 608 -7.36 18.28 -3.27
N TYR A 609 -6.58 17.20 -3.18
CA TYR A 609 -5.32 17.14 -2.43
C TYR A 609 -4.09 16.95 -3.32
N ASP A 610 -4.18 17.18 -4.64
CA ASP A 610 -3.09 16.98 -5.61
C ASP A 610 -2.35 15.65 -5.41
N LEU A 611 -3.11 14.55 -5.38
CA LEU A 611 -2.58 13.21 -5.14
C LEU A 611 -2.38 12.43 -6.43
N VAL A 612 -1.81 11.24 -6.29
CA VAL A 612 -1.78 10.19 -7.30
C VAL A 612 -2.47 8.95 -6.73
N CYS A 613 -3.33 8.32 -7.54
CA CYS A 613 -3.92 7.01 -7.25
C CYS A 613 -3.21 5.95 -8.08
N ALA A 614 -2.21 5.29 -7.50
CA ALA A 614 -1.45 4.23 -8.13
C ALA A 614 -2.11 2.86 -7.94
N VAL A 615 -2.06 2.00 -8.96
CA VAL A 615 -2.53 0.62 -8.92
C VAL A 615 -1.39 -0.27 -8.45
N LEU A 616 -1.56 -0.94 -7.31
CA LEU A 616 -0.53 -1.85 -6.77
C LEU A 616 -0.67 -3.28 -7.32
N ASP A 617 -1.91 -3.73 -7.47
CA ASP A 617 -2.32 -5.06 -7.96
C ASP A 617 -3.80 -4.98 -8.43
N ASP A 618 -4.42 -6.12 -8.72
CA ASP A 618 -5.80 -6.23 -9.22
C ASP A 618 -6.89 -5.88 -8.17
N ARG A 619 -6.50 -5.64 -6.92
CA ARG A 619 -7.41 -5.39 -5.80
C ARG A 619 -6.96 -4.28 -4.86
N SER A 620 -5.82 -3.63 -5.11
CA SER A 620 -5.23 -2.62 -4.24
C SER A 620 -4.89 -1.35 -5.01
N VAL A 621 -5.17 -0.21 -4.37
CA VAL A 621 -4.72 1.11 -4.82
C VAL A 621 -3.89 1.79 -3.73
N TRP A 622 -2.99 2.67 -4.14
CA TRP A 622 -2.15 3.49 -3.28
C TRP A 622 -2.36 4.98 -3.58
N LEU A 623 -2.88 5.70 -2.59
CA LEU A 623 -2.99 7.16 -2.62
C LEU A 623 -1.75 7.77 -2.01
N THR A 624 -1.06 8.61 -2.77
CA THR A 624 0.19 9.26 -2.33
C THR A 624 0.40 10.60 -3.03
N SER A 625 1.43 11.35 -2.64
CA SER A 625 1.81 12.56 -3.37
C SER A 625 2.55 12.22 -4.68
N PRO A 626 2.49 13.10 -5.70
CA PRO A 626 3.26 12.92 -6.93
C PRO A 626 4.76 12.71 -6.68
N ARG A 627 5.33 13.42 -5.69
CA ARG A 627 6.75 13.29 -5.32
C ARG A 627 7.08 11.89 -4.82
N ALA A 628 6.27 11.35 -3.93
CA ALA A 628 6.51 10.03 -3.34
C ALA A 628 6.25 8.91 -4.34
N TYR A 629 5.19 9.03 -5.14
CA TYR A 629 4.95 8.15 -6.28
C TYR A 629 6.18 8.04 -7.19
N ARG A 630 6.79 9.18 -7.56
CA ARG A 630 8.02 9.22 -8.38
C ARG A 630 9.23 8.63 -7.66
N ALA A 631 9.29 8.73 -6.33
CA ALA A 631 10.38 8.20 -5.51
C ALA A 631 10.32 6.69 -5.30
N SER A 632 9.23 6.03 -5.68
CA SER A 632 9.03 4.58 -5.53
C SER A 632 8.94 3.85 -6.88
N PRO A 633 9.91 4.00 -7.79
CA PRO A 633 9.90 3.27 -9.05
C PRO A 633 10.13 1.77 -8.80
N GLN A 634 9.49 0.95 -9.62
CA GLN A 634 9.55 -0.50 -9.58
C GLN A 634 10.14 -1.04 -10.87
N TRP A 635 10.77 -2.21 -10.75
CA TRP A 635 11.24 -2.97 -11.88
C TRP A 635 10.13 -3.87 -12.43
N PHE A 636 9.93 -3.79 -13.74
CA PHE A 636 9.02 -4.58 -14.57
C PHE A 636 9.79 -5.28 -15.70
N VAL A 637 9.24 -6.38 -16.21
CA VAL A 637 9.79 -7.06 -17.40
C VAL A 637 8.79 -7.00 -18.54
N LEU A 638 9.20 -6.41 -19.67
CA LEU A 638 8.36 -6.26 -20.86
C LEU A 638 8.92 -7.08 -22.03
N PRO A 639 8.10 -7.81 -22.79
CA PRO A 639 8.56 -8.44 -24.03
C PRO A 639 8.91 -7.36 -25.06
N LEU A 640 10.09 -7.46 -25.69
CA LEU A 640 10.55 -6.46 -26.67
C LEU A 640 9.67 -6.49 -27.92
N GLY A 641 9.34 -7.68 -28.43
CA GLY A 641 8.52 -7.81 -29.65
C GLY A 641 9.12 -7.14 -30.88
N GLY A 642 10.46 -7.03 -30.94
CA GLY A 642 11.19 -6.32 -32.00
C GLY A 642 11.36 -4.81 -31.78
N ARG A 643 10.85 -4.25 -30.67
CA ARG A 643 11.10 -2.85 -30.30
C ARG A 643 12.53 -2.65 -29.81
N THR A 644 13.07 -1.45 -30.00
CA THR A 644 14.36 -1.05 -29.37
C THR A 644 14.13 -0.47 -27.97
N ALA A 645 15.19 -0.36 -27.17
CA ALA A 645 15.10 0.28 -25.85
C ALA A 645 14.58 1.72 -25.93
N GLU A 646 15.02 2.48 -26.94
CA GLU A 646 14.60 3.87 -27.16
C GLU A 646 13.12 3.96 -27.52
N GLN A 647 12.60 2.99 -28.30
CA GLN A 647 11.17 2.93 -28.62
C GLN A 647 10.34 2.64 -27.39
N ILE A 648 10.76 1.69 -26.54
CA ILE A 648 10.09 1.40 -25.27
C ILE A 648 10.12 2.63 -24.35
N GLN A 649 11.28 3.27 -24.23
CA GLN A 649 11.42 4.47 -23.41
C GLN A 649 10.50 5.60 -23.91
N LEU A 650 10.40 5.80 -25.23
CA LEU A 650 9.51 6.79 -25.83
C LEU A 650 8.03 6.43 -25.60
N GLU A 651 7.63 5.17 -25.79
CA GLU A 651 6.26 4.70 -25.53
C GLU A 651 5.88 4.91 -24.06
N LEU A 652 6.77 4.55 -23.12
CA LEU A 652 6.53 4.74 -21.70
C LEU A 652 6.53 6.21 -21.29
N ALA A 653 7.35 7.04 -21.93
CA ALA A 653 7.34 8.49 -21.71
C ALA A 653 5.99 9.11 -22.14
N LEU A 654 5.33 8.55 -23.16
CA LEU A 654 4.00 8.99 -23.59
C LEU A 654 2.88 8.53 -22.65
N LEU A 655 3.07 7.41 -21.94
CA LEU A 655 2.09 6.83 -21.02
C LEU A 655 2.24 7.32 -19.58
N THR A 656 3.42 7.84 -19.21
CA THR A 656 3.66 8.39 -17.88
C THR A 656 3.13 9.82 -17.86
N PRO A 657 2.20 10.19 -16.96
CA PRO A 657 1.60 11.52 -16.95
C PRO A 657 2.62 12.65 -16.73
N VAL A 658 3.11 13.17 -17.87
CA VAL A 658 3.52 14.53 -18.26
C VAL A 658 4.26 15.40 -17.22
N ASP A 659 5.29 14.86 -16.58
CA ASP A 659 6.35 15.72 -16.08
C ASP A 659 7.75 15.22 -16.47
N ASP A 660 8.64 16.15 -16.79
CA ASP A 660 10.00 15.85 -17.26
C ASP A 660 10.79 15.01 -16.25
N GLU A 661 10.44 15.09 -14.96
CA GLU A 661 11.08 14.30 -13.91
C GLU A 661 10.69 12.82 -13.97
N GLY A 662 9.40 12.51 -14.20
CA GLY A 662 8.92 11.14 -14.37
C GLY A 662 9.60 10.44 -15.55
N VAL A 663 9.69 11.12 -16.70
CA VAL A 663 10.34 10.58 -17.90
C VAL A 663 11.83 10.27 -17.67
N ARG A 664 12.54 11.15 -16.93
CA ARG A 664 13.96 10.94 -16.60
C ARG A 664 14.21 9.76 -15.65
N ARG A 665 13.17 9.31 -14.94
CA ARG A 665 13.25 8.16 -14.03
C ARG A 665 12.93 6.83 -14.73
N ILE A 666 12.48 6.86 -15.98
CA ILE A 666 12.29 5.66 -16.79
C ILE A 666 13.67 5.16 -17.22
N ASP A 667 14.08 4.04 -16.65
CA ASP A 667 15.30 3.33 -17.03
C ASP A 667 14.94 2.05 -17.79
N VAL A 668 15.65 1.78 -18.87
CA VAL A 668 15.44 0.61 -19.72
C VAL A 668 16.76 -0.12 -19.87
N VAL A 669 16.86 -1.28 -19.25
CA VAL A 669 18.03 -2.14 -19.29
C VAL A 669 17.71 -3.35 -20.17
N LEU A 670 18.60 -3.65 -21.12
CA LEU A 670 18.46 -4.82 -21.99
C LEU A 670 19.30 -5.97 -21.43
N PRO A 671 18.69 -7.03 -20.87
CA PRO A 671 19.42 -8.23 -20.51
C PRO A 671 19.92 -8.99 -21.75
N PRO A 672 20.87 -9.92 -21.59
CA PRO A 672 21.32 -10.78 -22.70
C PRO A 672 20.15 -11.53 -23.35
N GLY A 673 20.26 -11.72 -24.68
CA GLY A 673 19.24 -12.39 -25.49
C GLY A 673 18.25 -11.47 -26.19
N ASN A 674 18.09 -10.22 -25.74
CA ASN A 674 17.24 -9.19 -26.37
C ASN A 674 15.80 -9.65 -26.65
N SER A 675 15.26 -10.56 -25.84
CA SER A 675 13.86 -11.02 -25.91
C SER A 675 12.93 -10.14 -25.05
N VAL A 676 13.46 -9.60 -23.96
CA VAL A 676 12.77 -8.75 -22.99
C VAL A 676 13.55 -7.48 -22.69
N ALA A 677 12.88 -6.47 -22.14
CA ALA A 677 13.47 -5.30 -21.54
C ALA A 677 13.13 -5.27 -20.04
N TRP A 678 14.11 -4.92 -19.22
CA TRP A 678 13.89 -4.58 -17.82
C TRP A 678 13.62 -3.09 -17.75
N VAL A 679 12.44 -2.74 -17.24
CA VAL A 679 11.98 -1.35 -17.20
C VAL A 679 11.81 -0.94 -15.76
N ARG A 680 12.45 0.15 -15.36
CA ARG A 680 12.20 0.82 -14.08
C ARG A 680 11.26 1.97 -14.33
N CYS A 681 10.03 1.88 -13.83
CA CYS A 681 9.06 2.97 -13.91
C CYS A 681 8.15 2.98 -12.67
N CYS A 682 7.31 4.00 -12.55
CA CYS A 682 6.36 4.07 -11.44
C CYS A 682 5.14 3.16 -11.72
N TYR A 683 4.35 2.86 -10.69
CA TYR A 683 3.11 2.07 -10.84
C TYR A 683 2.13 2.71 -11.83
N ALA A 684 1.29 1.93 -12.49
CA ALA A 684 0.21 2.49 -13.30
C ALA A 684 -0.71 3.37 -12.42
N THR A 685 -1.21 4.47 -12.96
CA THR A 685 -2.12 5.37 -12.25
C THR A 685 -3.54 5.24 -12.77
N VAL A 686 -4.53 5.37 -11.91
CA VAL A 686 -5.93 5.47 -12.32
C VAL A 686 -6.13 6.81 -13.03
N GLU A 687 -6.39 6.76 -14.33
CA GLU A 687 -6.77 7.95 -15.09
C GLU A 687 -8.22 8.32 -14.77
N PHE A 688 -8.41 9.57 -14.38
CA PHE A 688 -9.71 10.13 -14.09
C PHE A 688 -10.09 11.11 -15.21
N PRO A 689 -11.08 10.79 -16.06
CA PRO A 689 -11.51 11.66 -17.15
C PRO A 689 -12.25 12.91 -16.68
#